data_AF-A0A0G0AH50-F1
#
_entry.id   AF-A0A0G0AH50-F1
#
_cell.length_a   1.000
_cell.length_b   1.000
_cell.length_c   1.000
_cell.angle_alpha   90.00
_cell.angle_beta   90.00
_cell.angle_gamma   90.00
#
_symmetry.space_group_name_H-M   'P 1'
#
loop_
_entity.id
_entity.type
_entity.pdbx_description
1 polymer ?
#
loop_
_entity_poly.entity_id
_entity_poly.type
_entity_poly.pdbx_seq_one_letter_code
_entity_poly.pdbx_strand_id
1 'polypeptide(L)'
;MDVSNEFPDGDDNGTILSIINHIFLPPKLPDNGDSGRTISDDSALLRLVISTLQEFRPHVNSARRHAVDSAEKAMVVFQSTRAESGCIDGQKLAEVLHSLDSDNGVSLWALFGKMDINFRPDILIPLHIAAQNAGVIITQNQDAIVVEAFELSPTNQAVMGTIGRLKRHFPASAISIPIKRFRESGFIQAFTSTIEKMSRQEVAEAKPKISKKGESQIEERDTTDPFLVTDFLHAVLLAFDRDATPVSSISKNTREEVLWKNAFMPWRRSPVWLLIRVTLQLHFERLHSDRLLYKEFMVFLMTYTLDIAEKRDFSSDILHCMMSKVGRRLKKLGDDFQAPWIGNVHGTLKQTRDCLQRRWDLICEEKDADVDLKDFSMRIMPSEASEPYPRLDAFIRSIDARQDEESKNQFRAPWILRKYDASSIPDLGNLPEKSIVLHLSAFERWVETSLSLWVQNLDENTCSQLYGLAKEYYDLSRTFYYGCPESLSIASLTMLELWMACDKSVCDQIPLLKEYSPEIPAELLQSLLLHSSNHFERLVVLETYIRGRCVGTLSGHSSIFSSFGHKNSFSVRYYAQSIVHQTLRNDIERVATEERERKRQEYHEKVRQYDMLRQAAAYLTCEYNTYVNETTGLAHQYHSGSCRKHLLDKQADSLTIDVHEWPLPASELEARSATFELNVPSHFSAWRNMTTLVINDVLECNYSGSRSDEVVDTLSNYLSPYFTGVTHRLELSSTTKSNKRTHRHGKKIKLCTGEGDVLVKNGLRYEFYDSVNKCFVSRFESENKFVESHMFKLSEPNNALQAFIFRPPGRENGLTPNHVLSQQCDYSQDLSLEESKAMASLPVGYRILWENLLVQLFSPKVDFNKSDTALIIMQIIDQAGPPFCGSTYRASHQQLFDDTFLERLLEGLSHSVDRIQKNWESYVALRAFIAIAIRAMNGSPVPSLQKEYHQFFRRCRQVAMDWIDILLEKLSGYDNEEQRQEFYLIISQVALICIASFDVDEVHLRLMLSDAEQMDILMRSSIIIQNLSHGVGKCTEPFHTNLLLQKQRVLYKSHELILTETLDELNQGLNSAVKKALPIYDGKDEHFNWRIVVQRLAAISSSFVI
;
A
#
# COMPACT_ATOMS: atom_id res chain seq x y z
N MET A 1 -46.29 -2.69 -54.85
CA MET A 1 -45.26 -1.75 -55.30
C MET A 1 -45.05 -0.76 -54.16
N ASP A 2 -43.83 -0.77 -53.64
CA ASP A 2 -43.16 0.17 -52.73
C ASP A 2 -43.93 0.67 -51.51
N VAL A 3 -43.89 -0.13 -50.44
CA VAL A 3 -43.87 0.40 -49.08
C VAL A 3 -42.39 0.43 -48.68
N SER A 4 -41.81 1.62 -48.69
CA SER A 4 -40.50 1.88 -48.09
C SER A 4 -40.59 1.57 -46.60
N ASN A 5 -40.12 0.38 -46.21
CA ASN A 5 -39.75 0.04 -44.85
C ASN A 5 -38.61 0.98 -44.44
N GLU A 6 -38.93 2.04 -43.70
CA GLU A 6 -37.94 2.72 -42.88
C GLU A 6 -37.44 1.71 -41.85
N PHE A 7 -36.26 1.15 -42.10
CA PHE A 7 -35.41 0.59 -41.03
C PHE A 7 -35.34 1.61 -39.88
N PRO A 8 -34.95 1.20 -38.66
CA PRO A 8 -34.41 2.16 -37.69
C PRO A 8 -33.04 2.68 -38.19
N ASP A 9 -32.98 3.27 -39.38
CA ASP A 9 -31.78 3.83 -40.02
C ASP A 9 -31.47 5.24 -39.49
N GLY A 10 -32.41 5.88 -38.80
CA GLY A 10 -32.19 7.18 -38.14
C GLY A 10 -31.47 7.12 -36.79
N ASP A 11 -31.38 5.94 -36.15
CA ASP A 11 -30.74 5.78 -34.84
C ASP A 11 -29.22 5.53 -35.00
N ASP A 12 -28.37 6.21 -34.22
CA ASP A 12 -26.92 6.09 -34.32
C ASP A 12 -26.39 4.74 -33.76
N ASN A 13 -25.13 4.40 -34.05
CA ASN A 13 -24.52 3.16 -33.54
C ASN A 13 -24.44 3.13 -32.00
N GLY A 14 -24.41 4.28 -31.33
CA GLY A 14 -24.46 4.36 -29.87
C GLY A 14 -25.80 3.86 -29.31
N THR A 15 -26.90 4.24 -29.94
CA THR A 15 -28.27 3.84 -29.58
C THR A 15 -28.46 2.34 -29.77
N ILE A 16 -28.00 1.79 -30.89
CA ILE A 16 -28.05 0.34 -31.16
C ILE A 16 -27.18 -0.44 -30.17
N LEU A 17 -25.99 0.06 -29.81
CA LEU A 17 -25.16 -0.55 -28.78
C LEU A 17 -25.85 -0.57 -27.41
N SER A 18 -26.55 0.51 -27.05
CA SER A 18 -27.34 0.61 -25.81
C SER A 18 -28.45 -0.44 -25.75
N ILE A 19 -29.18 -0.63 -26.86
CA ILE A 19 -30.17 -1.69 -27.03
C ILE A 19 -29.53 -3.07 -26.85
N ILE A 20 -28.38 -3.32 -27.49
CA ILE A 20 -27.63 -4.59 -27.37
C ILE A 20 -27.25 -4.85 -25.91
N ASN A 21 -26.77 -3.82 -25.19
CA ASN A 21 -26.41 -3.93 -23.77
C ASN A 21 -27.62 -4.35 -22.92
N HIS A 22 -28.81 -3.80 -23.18
CA HIS A 22 -30.03 -4.17 -22.45
C HIS A 22 -30.60 -5.53 -22.84
N ILE A 23 -30.65 -5.89 -24.12
CA ILE A 23 -31.24 -7.16 -24.60
C ILE A 23 -30.29 -8.33 -24.31
N PHE A 24 -29.03 -8.21 -24.72
CA PHE A 24 -28.07 -9.30 -24.70
C PHE A 24 -27.26 -9.38 -23.42
N LEU A 25 -26.91 -8.27 -22.78
CA LEU A 25 -25.93 -8.21 -21.67
C LEU A 25 -24.56 -8.81 -22.03
N PRO A 26 -23.80 -8.22 -22.98
CA PRO A 26 -22.45 -8.69 -23.34
C PRO A 26 -21.48 -8.69 -22.14
N PRO A 27 -20.32 -9.37 -22.21
CA PRO A 27 -19.38 -9.44 -21.09
C PRO A 27 -18.86 -8.07 -20.64
N LYS A 28 -18.61 -7.17 -21.59
CA LYS A 28 -18.24 -5.78 -21.33
C LYS A 28 -19.49 -4.91 -21.41
N LEU A 29 -20.00 -4.55 -20.24
CA LEU A 29 -21.11 -3.60 -20.08
C LEU A 29 -20.57 -2.20 -19.80
N PRO A 30 -21.37 -1.14 -20.01
CA PRO A 30 -20.98 0.21 -19.60
C PRO A 30 -20.77 0.27 -18.09
N ASP A 31 -19.80 1.08 -17.66
CA ASP A 31 -19.43 1.31 -16.26
C ASP A 31 -19.88 2.69 -15.75
N ASN A 32 -20.64 3.42 -16.57
CA ASN A 32 -21.24 4.72 -16.28
C ASN A 32 -22.72 4.78 -16.69
N GLY A 33 -23.55 5.38 -15.84
CA GLY A 33 -24.99 5.60 -16.09
C GLY A 33 -25.34 7.02 -16.55
N ASP A 34 -24.35 7.90 -16.68
CA ASP A 34 -24.54 9.35 -16.87
C ASP A 34 -24.77 9.77 -18.34
N SER A 35 -25.12 8.84 -19.22
CA SER A 35 -25.03 9.04 -20.68
C SER A 35 -26.00 10.08 -21.26
N GLY A 36 -26.97 10.61 -20.49
CA GLY A 36 -27.97 11.60 -20.92
C GLY A 36 -28.93 11.10 -22.03
N ARG A 37 -28.64 9.93 -22.61
CA ARG A 37 -29.32 9.26 -23.73
C ARG A 37 -30.34 8.21 -23.29
N THR A 38 -30.44 7.93 -21.99
CA THR A 38 -31.30 6.86 -21.45
C THR A 38 -32.75 6.95 -21.97
N ILE A 39 -33.31 8.17 -22.05
CA ILE A 39 -34.69 8.37 -22.51
C ILE A 39 -34.84 8.08 -24.01
N SER A 40 -33.91 8.54 -24.84
CA SER A 40 -33.89 8.29 -26.29
C SER A 40 -33.63 6.82 -26.60
N ASP A 41 -32.73 6.18 -25.85
CA ASP A 41 -32.38 4.76 -25.98
C ASP A 41 -33.58 3.87 -25.60
N ASP A 42 -34.31 4.19 -24.53
CA ASP A 42 -35.54 3.49 -24.15
C ASP A 42 -36.64 3.63 -25.21
N SER A 43 -36.76 4.82 -25.83
CA SER A 43 -37.69 5.04 -26.95
C SER A 43 -37.31 4.20 -28.18
N ALA A 44 -36.02 4.13 -28.51
CA ALA A 44 -35.51 3.33 -29.63
C ALA A 44 -35.70 1.84 -29.38
N LEU A 45 -35.47 1.37 -28.14
CA LEU A 45 -35.73 0.00 -27.73
C LEU A 45 -37.21 -0.38 -27.92
N LEU A 46 -38.14 0.51 -27.56
CA LEU A 46 -39.58 0.26 -27.72
C LEU A 46 -39.98 0.23 -29.21
N ARG A 47 -39.46 1.14 -30.04
CA ARG A 47 -39.65 1.11 -31.51
C ARG A 47 -39.17 -0.22 -32.11
N LEU A 48 -37.97 -0.66 -31.74
CA LEU A 48 -37.41 -1.92 -32.22
C LEU A 48 -38.34 -3.09 -31.90
N VAL A 49 -38.89 -3.15 -30.68
CA VAL A 49 -39.82 -4.21 -30.27
C VAL A 49 -41.12 -4.18 -31.08
N ILE A 50 -41.69 -3.00 -31.33
CA ILE A 50 -42.90 -2.82 -32.16
C ILE A 50 -42.65 -3.31 -33.58
N SER A 51 -41.58 -2.84 -34.24
CA SER A 51 -41.21 -3.27 -35.59
C SER A 51 -40.95 -4.78 -35.65
N THR A 52 -40.33 -5.35 -34.62
CA THR A 52 -40.09 -6.79 -34.56
C THR A 52 -41.38 -7.60 -34.40
N LEU A 53 -42.39 -7.09 -33.65
CA LEU A 53 -43.70 -7.75 -33.55
C LEU A 53 -44.42 -7.76 -34.91
N GLN A 54 -44.32 -6.68 -35.68
CA GLN A 54 -44.87 -6.57 -37.04
C GLN A 54 -44.23 -7.59 -37.99
N GLU A 55 -42.91 -7.73 -37.94
CA GLU A 55 -42.16 -8.72 -38.73
C GLU A 55 -42.40 -10.16 -38.26
N PHE A 56 -42.70 -10.36 -36.97
CA PHE A 56 -43.00 -11.69 -36.43
C PHE A 56 -44.41 -12.18 -36.80
N ARG A 57 -45.37 -11.26 -36.93
CA ARG A 57 -46.79 -11.50 -37.24
C ARG A 57 -47.06 -12.44 -38.43
N PRO A 58 -46.43 -12.32 -39.61
CA PRO A 58 -46.67 -13.23 -40.74
C PRO A 58 -46.20 -14.67 -40.46
N HIS A 59 -45.32 -14.87 -39.49
CA HIS A 59 -44.72 -16.17 -39.18
C HIS A 59 -45.48 -17.00 -38.13
N VAL A 60 -46.57 -16.45 -37.57
CA VAL A 60 -47.43 -17.16 -36.61
C VAL A 60 -48.73 -17.65 -37.25
N ASN A 61 -49.22 -18.81 -36.78
CA ASN A 61 -50.49 -19.40 -37.23
C ASN A 61 -51.69 -18.52 -36.85
N SER A 62 -52.84 -18.75 -37.48
CA SER A 62 -54.06 -17.95 -37.28
C SER A 62 -54.55 -17.94 -35.83
N ALA A 63 -54.35 -19.02 -35.07
CA ALA A 63 -54.73 -19.12 -33.66
C ALA A 63 -53.89 -18.22 -32.73
N ARG A 64 -52.60 -18.03 -33.04
CA ARG A 64 -51.67 -17.20 -32.25
C ARG A 64 -51.59 -15.75 -32.72
N ARG A 65 -52.04 -15.45 -33.95
CA ARG A 65 -51.97 -14.11 -34.55
C ARG A 65 -52.67 -13.04 -33.73
N HIS A 66 -53.82 -13.37 -33.13
CA HIS A 66 -54.55 -12.44 -32.26
C HIS A 66 -53.70 -11.96 -31.07
N ALA A 67 -52.96 -12.86 -30.42
CA ALA A 67 -52.13 -12.53 -29.27
C ALA A 67 -50.91 -11.67 -29.67
N VAL A 68 -50.37 -11.84 -30.87
CA VAL A 68 -49.29 -10.99 -31.41
C VAL A 68 -49.81 -9.60 -31.78
N ASP A 69 -50.98 -9.52 -32.44
CA ASP A 69 -51.62 -8.25 -32.80
C ASP A 69 -51.99 -7.42 -31.57
N SER A 70 -52.49 -8.08 -30.52
CA SER A 70 -52.85 -7.43 -29.26
C SER A 70 -51.60 -7.00 -28.45
N ALA A 71 -50.51 -7.78 -28.52
CA ALA A 71 -49.22 -7.41 -27.92
C ALA A 71 -48.57 -6.21 -28.63
N GLU A 72 -48.64 -6.14 -29.96
CA GLU A 72 -48.18 -5.00 -30.75
C GLU A 72 -48.94 -3.73 -30.34
N LYS A 73 -50.28 -3.81 -30.27
CA LYS A 73 -51.12 -2.70 -29.82
C LYS A 73 -50.77 -2.23 -28.40
N ALA A 74 -50.52 -3.15 -27.47
CA ALA A 74 -50.08 -2.82 -26.11
C ALA A 74 -48.75 -2.03 -26.10
N MET A 75 -47.79 -2.37 -26.97
CA MET A 75 -46.52 -1.64 -27.08
C MET A 75 -46.69 -0.28 -27.78
N VAL A 76 -47.58 -0.18 -28.76
CA VAL A 76 -47.93 1.10 -29.38
C VAL A 76 -48.62 2.04 -28.38
N VAL A 77 -49.54 1.54 -27.56
CA VAL A 77 -50.16 2.30 -26.46
C VAL A 77 -49.11 2.75 -25.44
N PHE A 78 -48.16 1.87 -25.11
CA PHE A 78 -47.04 2.23 -24.22
C PHE A 78 -46.23 3.40 -24.78
N GLN A 79 -45.95 3.37 -26.09
CA GLN A 79 -45.19 4.41 -26.76
C GLN A 79 -45.95 5.73 -26.79
N SER A 80 -47.24 5.70 -27.14
CA SER A 80 -48.06 6.90 -27.29
C SER A 80 -48.36 7.61 -25.97
N THR A 81 -48.47 6.86 -24.87
CA THR A 81 -48.71 7.43 -23.52
C THR A 81 -47.46 7.99 -22.85
N ARG A 82 -46.28 7.86 -23.50
CA ARG A 82 -45.01 8.38 -23.01
C ARG A 82 -44.65 9.70 -23.72
N ALA A 83 -44.41 10.75 -22.94
CA ALA A 83 -43.93 12.04 -23.43
C ALA A 83 -42.45 11.97 -23.85
N GLU A 84 -41.96 12.98 -24.57
CA GLU A 84 -40.53 13.10 -24.95
C GLU A 84 -39.59 13.13 -23.74
N SER A 85 -40.08 13.61 -22.59
CA SER A 85 -39.36 13.59 -21.31
C SER A 85 -39.22 12.18 -20.70
N GLY A 86 -39.80 11.16 -21.33
CA GLY A 86 -39.84 9.79 -20.83
C GLY A 86 -40.87 9.54 -19.73
N CYS A 87 -41.57 10.59 -19.29
CA CYS A 87 -42.65 10.55 -18.31
C CYS A 87 -44.00 10.26 -18.97
N ILE A 88 -45.06 10.08 -18.19
CA ILE A 88 -46.40 9.84 -18.73
C ILE A 88 -47.01 11.15 -19.24
N ASP A 89 -47.68 11.08 -20.39
CA ASP A 89 -48.55 12.13 -20.90
C ASP A 89 -49.97 11.88 -20.37
N GLY A 90 -50.38 12.68 -19.37
CA GLY A 90 -51.66 12.51 -18.67
C GLY A 90 -52.88 12.68 -19.57
N GLN A 91 -52.77 13.52 -20.61
CA GLN A 91 -53.86 13.76 -21.56
C GLN A 91 -54.03 12.56 -22.50
N LYS A 92 -52.95 12.08 -23.10
CA LYS A 92 -53.00 10.88 -23.95
C LYS A 92 -53.41 9.64 -23.18
N LEU A 93 -52.98 9.52 -21.91
CA LEU A 93 -53.46 8.46 -21.03
C LEU A 93 -54.97 8.57 -20.77
N ALA A 94 -55.49 9.78 -20.56
CA ALA A 94 -56.93 9.97 -20.36
C ALA A 94 -57.72 9.58 -21.62
N GLU A 95 -57.25 9.96 -22.81
CA GLU A 95 -57.86 9.57 -24.09
C GLU A 95 -57.86 8.05 -24.28
N VAL A 96 -56.76 7.36 -23.94
CA VAL A 96 -56.70 5.89 -23.94
C VAL A 96 -57.66 5.29 -22.93
N LEU A 97 -57.74 5.80 -21.70
CA LEU A 97 -58.62 5.26 -20.66
C LEU A 97 -60.11 5.51 -20.94
N HIS A 98 -60.46 6.64 -21.57
CA HIS A 98 -61.83 6.91 -22.03
C HIS A 98 -62.27 5.95 -23.14
N SER A 99 -61.34 5.42 -23.94
CA SER A 99 -61.68 4.44 -24.99
C SER A 99 -62.05 3.05 -24.47
N LEU A 100 -61.74 2.75 -23.20
CA LEU A 100 -62.21 1.53 -22.51
C LEU A 100 -63.70 1.59 -22.16
N ASP A 101 -64.34 2.75 -22.37
CA ASP A 101 -65.76 2.95 -22.17
C ASP A 101 -66.56 2.56 -23.45
N SER A 102 -67.17 1.38 -23.43
CA SER A 102 -67.86 0.76 -24.57
C SER A 102 -69.07 1.54 -25.10
N ASP A 103 -69.62 2.52 -24.37
CA ASP A 103 -70.78 3.33 -24.80
C ASP A 103 -70.39 4.53 -25.68
N ASN A 104 -69.10 4.88 -25.79
CA ASN A 104 -68.66 6.11 -26.49
C ASN A 104 -68.10 5.89 -27.91
N GLY A 105 -67.88 4.66 -28.37
CA GLY A 105 -67.53 4.37 -29.77
C GLY A 105 -66.36 5.20 -30.34
N VAL A 106 -65.42 5.65 -29.51
CA VAL A 106 -64.34 6.54 -29.94
C VAL A 106 -63.26 5.72 -30.65
N SER A 107 -63.20 5.83 -31.98
CA SER A 107 -62.06 5.29 -32.74
C SER A 107 -60.81 6.11 -32.40
N LEU A 108 -59.79 5.43 -31.87
CA LEU A 108 -58.48 6.03 -31.57
C LEU A 108 -57.60 6.21 -32.83
N TRP A 109 -58.21 6.17 -34.01
CA TRP A 109 -57.53 6.40 -35.29
C TRP A 109 -56.67 7.67 -35.29
N ALA A 110 -57.14 8.74 -34.62
CA ALA A 110 -56.43 10.01 -34.49
C ALA A 110 -55.14 9.94 -33.65
N LEU A 111 -55.04 9.00 -32.70
CA LEU A 111 -53.88 8.80 -31.83
C LEU A 111 -52.84 7.83 -32.43
N PHE A 112 -53.28 6.91 -33.29
CA PHE A 112 -52.46 5.77 -33.73
C PHE A 112 -52.26 5.63 -35.24
N GLY A 113 -52.73 6.60 -36.04
CA GLY A 113 -52.40 6.81 -37.46
C GLY A 113 -52.17 5.53 -38.29
N LYS A 114 -53.17 5.13 -39.09
CA LYS A 114 -53.22 3.90 -39.92
C LYS A 114 -53.53 2.58 -39.19
N MET A 115 -53.62 2.55 -37.87
CA MET A 115 -54.15 1.41 -37.11
C MET A 115 -55.51 1.72 -36.48
N ASP A 116 -56.55 0.96 -36.86
CA ASP A 116 -57.83 0.99 -36.15
C ASP A 116 -57.71 0.13 -34.87
N ILE A 117 -57.34 0.78 -33.76
CA ILE A 117 -57.27 0.12 -32.44
C ILE A 117 -58.68 0.10 -31.85
N ASN A 118 -59.47 -0.91 -32.23
CA ASN A 118 -60.62 -1.29 -31.42
C ASN A 118 -60.10 -1.89 -30.10
N PHE A 119 -60.25 -1.16 -29.00
CA PHE A 119 -59.92 -1.65 -27.67
C PHE A 119 -60.83 -2.82 -27.34
N ARG A 120 -60.25 -4.00 -27.35
CA ARG A 120 -60.88 -5.21 -26.87
C ARG A 120 -60.47 -5.42 -25.41
N PRO A 121 -61.25 -6.16 -24.60
CA PRO A 121 -60.95 -6.40 -23.19
C PRO A 121 -59.55 -7.01 -22.94
N ASP A 122 -58.93 -7.61 -23.96
CA ASP A 122 -57.65 -8.28 -23.87
C ASP A 122 -56.40 -7.38 -24.02
N ILE A 123 -56.55 -6.08 -24.32
CA ILE A 123 -55.38 -5.18 -24.46
C ILE A 123 -54.83 -4.78 -23.08
N LEU A 124 -53.53 -4.97 -22.89
CA LEU A 124 -52.79 -4.51 -21.71
C LEU A 124 -52.27 -3.09 -21.94
N ILE A 125 -52.49 -2.18 -20.99
CA ILE A 125 -51.97 -0.81 -21.02
C ILE A 125 -50.80 -0.70 -20.03
N PRO A 126 -49.54 -0.84 -20.48
CA PRO A 126 -48.37 -0.70 -19.61
C PRO A 126 -47.97 0.77 -19.45
N LEU A 127 -47.58 1.14 -18.23
CA LEU A 127 -47.18 2.49 -17.83
C LEU A 127 -45.87 2.44 -17.03
N HIS A 128 -44.95 3.34 -17.36
CA HIS A 128 -43.67 3.49 -16.66
C HIS A 128 -43.71 4.71 -15.74
N ILE A 129 -43.77 4.47 -14.42
CA ILE A 129 -43.73 5.53 -13.39
C ILE A 129 -42.26 5.79 -13.01
N ALA A 130 -41.55 6.50 -13.89
CA ALA A 130 -40.10 6.63 -13.84
C ALA A 130 -39.56 7.15 -12.49
N ALA A 131 -40.10 8.26 -11.97
CA ALA A 131 -39.61 8.85 -10.71
C ALA A 131 -39.85 7.97 -9.47
N GLN A 132 -40.80 7.02 -9.53
CA GLN A 132 -41.10 6.07 -8.44
C GLN A 132 -40.60 4.65 -8.71
N ASN A 133 -39.76 4.41 -9.73
CA ASN A 133 -39.22 3.07 -10.00
C ASN A 133 -40.29 1.97 -10.12
N ALA A 134 -41.48 2.30 -10.66
CA ALA A 134 -42.62 1.39 -10.69
C ALA A 134 -43.18 1.20 -12.10
N GLY A 135 -43.65 -0.01 -12.38
CA GLY A 135 -44.42 -0.38 -13.55
C GLY A 135 -45.87 -0.61 -13.16
N VAL A 136 -46.80 -0.10 -13.98
CA VAL A 136 -48.24 -0.33 -13.83
C VAL A 136 -48.79 -0.95 -15.12
N ILE A 137 -49.63 -1.98 -15.01
CA ILE A 137 -50.36 -2.56 -16.14
C ILE A 137 -51.86 -2.44 -15.85
N ILE A 138 -52.61 -1.85 -16.78
CA ILE A 138 -54.07 -1.71 -16.67
C ILE A 138 -54.72 -2.67 -17.68
N THR A 139 -55.72 -3.43 -17.24
CA THR A 139 -56.52 -4.33 -18.08
C THR A 139 -58.01 -4.19 -17.79
N GLN A 140 -58.86 -4.55 -18.75
CA GLN A 140 -60.32 -4.53 -18.60
C GLN A 140 -60.88 -5.96 -18.58
N ASN A 141 -61.49 -6.33 -17.46
CA ASN A 141 -62.31 -7.54 -17.35
C ASN A 141 -63.79 -7.21 -17.65
N GLN A 142 -64.66 -8.23 -17.67
CA GLN A 142 -66.09 -8.06 -18.04
C GLN A 142 -66.83 -7.00 -17.19
N ASP A 143 -66.52 -6.87 -15.89
CA ASP A 143 -67.20 -5.96 -14.97
C ASP A 143 -66.28 -4.94 -14.25
N ALA A 144 -64.96 -5.00 -14.47
CA ALA A 144 -63.98 -4.20 -13.73
C ALA A 144 -62.70 -3.87 -14.50
N ILE A 145 -62.04 -2.78 -14.11
CA ILE A 145 -60.69 -2.39 -14.53
C ILE A 145 -59.69 -2.90 -13.51
N VAL A 146 -58.70 -3.68 -13.94
CA VAL A 146 -57.65 -4.21 -13.07
C VAL A 146 -56.38 -3.40 -13.23
N VAL A 147 -55.85 -2.90 -12.11
CA VAL A 147 -54.60 -2.14 -12.03
C VAL A 147 -53.56 -2.98 -11.30
N GLU A 148 -52.48 -3.33 -12.00
CA GLU A 148 -51.41 -4.19 -11.53
C GLU A 148 -50.12 -3.37 -11.35
N ALA A 149 -49.50 -3.38 -10.17
CA ALA A 149 -48.31 -2.61 -9.87
C ALA A 149 -47.12 -3.50 -9.46
N PHE A 150 -45.89 -3.07 -9.79
CA PHE A 150 -44.66 -3.75 -9.40
C PHE A 150 -43.42 -2.85 -9.52
N GLU A 151 -42.39 -3.17 -8.74
CA GLU A 151 -41.06 -2.55 -8.82
C GLU A 151 -40.37 -2.88 -10.16
N LEU A 152 -39.66 -1.92 -10.77
CA LEU A 152 -38.88 -2.18 -12.00
C LEU A 152 -37.40 -2.47 -11.74
N SER A 153 -36.70 -1.64 -10.97
CA SER A 153 -35.29 -1.82 -10.65
C SER A 153 -35.09 -2.16 -9.16
N PRO A 154 -34.41 -3.26 -8.83
CA PRO A 154 -34.12 -3.62 -7.44
C PRO A 154 -32.97 -2.79 -6.85
N THR A 155 -32.89 -2.75 -5.52
CA THR A 155 -31.82 -2.08 -4.77
C THR A 155 -30.42 -2.64 -5.05
N ASN A 156 -29.39 -1.81 -4.86
CA ASN A 156 -27.99 -2.22 -5.00
C ASN A 156 -27.64 -3.44 -4.15
N GLN A 157 -28.12 -3.45 -2.91
CA GLN A 157 -27.92 -4.56 -1.99
C GLN A 157 -28.55 -5.85 -2.51
N ALA A 158 -29.77 -5.79 -3.07
CA ALA A 158 -30.44 -6.96 -3.63
C ALA A 158 -29.71 -7.51 -4.85
N VAL A 159 -29.16 -6.66 -5.72
CA VAL A 159 -28.38 -7.10 -6.88
C VAL A 159 -27.03 -7.70 -6.47
N MET A 160 -26.26 -6.98 -5.67
CA MET A 160 -24.89 -7.37 -5.29
C MET A 160 -24.85 -8.52 -4.28
N GLY A 161 -25.86 -8.60 -3.40
CA GLY A 161 -25.93 -9.63 -2.34
C GLY A 161 -26.54 -10.96 -2.79
N THR A 162 -27.21 -11.01 -3.95
CA THR A 162 -27.84 -12.25 -4.42
C THR A 162 -26.83 -13.18 -5.10
N ILE A 163 -26.58 -14.34 -4.48
CA ILE A 163 -25.81 -15.41 -5.12
C ILE A 163 -26.68 -16.07 -6.20
N GLY A 164 -26.29 -15.93 -7.47
CA GLY A 164 -26.97 -16.57 -8.61
C GLY A 164 -27.91 -15.66 -9.40
N ARG A 165 -29.23 -15.79 -9.22
CA ARG A 165 -30.25 -15.02 -9.97
C ARG A 165 -31.35 -14.51 -9.04
N LEU A 166 -31.65 -13.23 -9.13
CA LEU A 166 -32.72 -12.59 -8.37
C LEU A 166 -34.08 -13.05 -8.91
N LYS A 167 -34.89 -13.69 -8.06
CA LYS A 167 -36.22 -14.20 -8.42
C LYS A 167 -37.29 -13.18 -8.00
N ARG A 168 -38.00 -12.60 -8.96
CA ARG A 168 -39.01 -11.55 -8.76
C ARG A 168 -40.37 -12.00 -9.32
N HIS A 169 -41.45 -11.48 -8.74
CA HIS A 169 -42.82 -11.87 -9.07
C HIS A 169 -43.54 -10.67 -9.69
N PHE A 170 -44.26 -10.89 -10.78
CA PHE A 170 -44.92 -9.83 -11.54
C PHE A 170 -46.36 -10.23 -11.91
N PRO A 171 -47.37 -9.39 -11.63
CA PRO A 171 -47.26 -8.18 -10.83
C PRO A 171 -47.00 -8.48 -9.34
N ALA A 172 -46.65 -7.44 -8.57
CA ALA A 172 -46.45 -7.55 -7.12
C ALA A 172 -47.77 -7.35 -6.37
N SER A 173 -48.61 -6.46 -6.86
CA SER A 173 -49.95 -6.22 -6.34
C SER A 173 -50.95 -5.95 -7.49
N ALA A 174 -52.23 -6.22 -7.24
CA ALA A 174 -53.30 -5.98 -8.21
C ALA A 174 -54.60 -5.57 -7.51
N ILE A 175 -55.34 -4.63 -8.11
CA ILE A 175 -56.62 -4.13 -7.62
C ILE A 175 -57.63 -4.15 -8.75
N SER A 176 -58.85 -4.55 -8.44
CA SER A 176 -60.01 -4.44 -9.34
C SER A 176 -60.84 -3.21 -8.97
N ILE A 177 -61.22 -2.43 -9.97
CA ILE A 177 -62.05 -1.23 -9.85
C ILE A 177 -63.34 -1.50 -10.66
N PRO A 178 -64.52 -1.57 -10.03
CA PRO A 178 -65.78 -1.78 -10.74
C PRO A 178 -65.98 -0.72 -11.83
N ILE A 179 -66.42 -1.12 -13.03
CA ILE A 179 -66.61 -0.20 -14.18
C ILE A 179 -67.49 1.00 -13.81
N LYS A 180 -68.49 0.80 -12.94
CA LYS A 180 -69.35 1.87 -12.42
C LYS A 180 -68.57 2.99 -11.70
N ARG A 181 -67.57 2.64 -10.89
CA ARG A 181 -66.70 3.59 -10.18
C ARG A 181 -65.70 4.23 -11.13
N PHE A 182 -65.15 3.45 -12.05
CA PHE A 182 -64.23 3.95 -13.07
C PHE A 182 -64.89 5.02 -13.98
N ARG A 183 -66.19 4.86 -14.27
CA ARG A 183 -67.01 5.79 -15.05
C ARG A 183 -67.53 7.01 -14.27
N GLU A 184 -67.22 7.13 -12.97
CA GLU A 184 -67.63 8.31 -12.21
C GLU A 184 -66.97 9.58 -12.77
N SER A 185 -67.76 10.65 -12.87
CA SER A 185 -67.28 11.92 -13.43
C SER A 185 -66.05 12.40 -12.67
N GLY A 186 -64.97 12.66 -13.41
CA GLY A 186 -63.70 13.15 -12.86
C GLY A 186 -62.72 12.06 -12.39
N PHE A 187 -63.11 10.78 -12.30
CA PHE A 187 -62.20 9.71 -11.87
C PHE A 187 -60.99 9.58 -12.80
N ILE A 188 -61.22 9.42 -14.11
CA ILE A 188 -60.15 9.26 -15.11
C ILE A 188 -59.20 10.47 -15.06
N GLN A 189 -59.72 11.70 -14.99
CA GLN A 189 -58.92 12.92 -14.92
C GLN A 189 -58.04 12.98 -13.66
N ALA A 190 -58.60 12.63 -12.49
CA ALA A 190 -57.87 12.61 -11.23
C ALA A 190 -56.80 11.50 -11.22
N PHE A 191 -57.12 10.33 -11.75
CA PHE A 191 -56.22 9.19 -11.85
C PHE A 191 -55.05 9.49 -12.78
N THR A 192 -55.30 9.99 -13.99
CA THR A 192 -54.24 10.32 -14.95
C THR A 192 -53.36 11.46 -14.46
N SER A 193 -53.93 12.51 -13.85
CA SER A 193 -53.15 13.59 -13.24
C SER A 193 -52.25 13.10 -12.11
N THR A 194 -52.74 12.17 -11.28
CA THR A 194 -51.95 11.56 -10.20
C THR A 194 -50.80 10.72 -10.75
N ILE A 195 -51.07 9.87 -11.73
CA ILE A 195 -50.06 9.03 -12.41
C ILE A 195 -49.01 9.89 -13.13
N GLU A 196 -49.44 10.95 -13.81
CA GLU A 196 -48.57 11.92 -14.48
C GLU A 196 -47.63 12.62 -13.48
N LYS A 197 -48.17 13.03 -12.33
CA LYS A 197 -47.40 13.65 -11.24
C LYS A 197 -46.40 12.67 -10.62
N MET A 198 -46.84 11.46 -10.29
CA MET A 198 -45.96 10.40 -9.76
C MET A 198 -44.85 10.02 -10.74
N SER A 199 -45.11 10.07 -12.05
CA SER A 199 -44.09 9.77 -13.06
C SER A 199 -42.95 10.80 -13.12
N ARG A 200 -43.20 12.05 -12.67
CA ARG A 200 -42.27 13.19 -12.76
C ARG A 200 -41.63 13.59 -11.43
N GLN A 201 -42.37 13.55 -10.34
CA GLN A 201 -41.95 14.14 -9.06
C GLN A 201 -41.15 13.14 -8.21
N GLU A 202 -39.88 13.43 -7.98
CA GLU A 202 -39.08 12.69 -6.99
C GLU A 202 -39.50 13.04 -5.56
N VAL A 203 -39.46 12.07 -4.65
CA VAL A 203 -39.81 12.22 -3.23
C VAL A 203 -38.62 11.81 -2.36
N ALA A 204 -38.20 12.68 -1.44
CA ALA A 204 -36.98 12.49 -0.65
C ALA A 204 -37.08 11.28 0.31
N GLU A 205 -38.28 11.00 0.82
CA GLU A 205 -38.60 9.87 1.68
C GLU A 205 -38.51 8.53 0.96
N ALA A 206 -38.71 8.51 -0.36
CA ALA A 206 -38.58 7.33 -1.20
C ALA A 206 -37.12 7.06 -1.63
N LYS A 207 -36.19 7.97 -1.34
CA LYS A 207 -34.77 7.77 -1.65
C LYS A 207 -34.03 7.14 -0.47
N PRO A 208 -33.18 6.12 -0.73
CA PRO A 208 -32.32 5.55 0.30
C PRO A 208 -31.43 6.61 0.95
N LYS A 209 -31.15 6.45 2.25
CA LYS A 209 -30.26 7.35 3.01
C LYS A 209 -29.09 6.58 3.61
N ILE A 210 -27.94 7.23 3.70
CA ILE A 210 -26.72 6.70 4.32
C ILE A 210 -26.28 7.59 5.47
N SER A 211 -25.82 6.97 6.56
CA SER A 211 -25.30 7.68 7.73
C SER A 211 -23.81 7.95 7.58
N LYS A 212 -23.39 9.21 7.74
CA LYS A 212 -21.98 9.61 7.86
C LYS A 212 -21.82 10.44 9.13
N LYS A 213 -21.06 9.92 10.10
CA LYS A 213 -20.89 10.53 11.44
C LYS A 213 -22.23 10.91 12.12
N GLY A 214 -23.25 10.05 11.97
CA GLY A 214 -24.57 10.25 12.58
C GLY A 214 -25.50 11.18 11.80
N GLU A 215 -25.04 11.82 10.72
CA GLU A 215 -25.89 12.61 9.82
C GLU A 215 -26.37 11.76 8.65
N SER A 216 -27.68 11.76 8.42
CA SER A 216 -28.34 10.99 7.35
C SER A 216 -28.39 11.82 6.07
N GLN A 217 -27.83 11.30 4.99
CA GLN A 217 -27.84 11.96 3.68
C GLN A 217 -28.45 11.04 2.62
N ILE A 218 -29.16 11.63 1.65
CA ILE A 218 -29.70 10.89 0.50
C ILE A 218 -28.55 10.22 -0.29
N GLU A 219 -28.70 8.94 -0.57
CA GLU A 219 -27.84 8.14 -1.44
C GLU A 219 -28.42 8.13 -2.85
N GLU A 220 -27.94 9.05 -3.70
CA GLU A 220 -28.46 9.21 -5.06
C GLU A 220 -28.14 8.04 -6.00
N ARG A 221 -27.18 7.18 -5.64
CA ARG A 221 -26.76 6.06 -6.51
C ARG A 221 -27.62 4.81 -6.37
N ASP A 222 -28.48 4.73 -5.36
CA ASP A 222 -29.38 3.59 -5.17
C ASP A 222 -30.77 3.85 -5.76
N THR A 223 -31.60 2.81 -5.89
CA THR A 223 -32.93 2.92 -6.53
C THR A 223 -33.98 3.51 -5.58
N THR A 224 -34.89 4.32 -6.13
CA THR A 224 -36.08 4.81 -5.41
C THR A 224 -36.96 3.64 -4.98
N ASP A 225 -37.46 3.69 -3.74
CA ASP A 225 -38.46 2.76 -3.22
C ASP A 225 -39.82 3.02 -3.92
N PRO A 226 -40.45 2.01 -4.54
CA PRO A 226 -41.68 2.18 -5.29
C PRO A 226 -42.95 2.32 -4.42
N PHE A 227 -42.82 2.41 -3.09
CA PHE A 227 -43.96 2.39 -2.16
C PHE A 227 -45.08 3.40 -2.50
N LEU A 228 -44.75 4.54 -3.10
CA LEU A 228 -45.76 5.53 -3.51
C LEU A 228 -46.75 4.98 -4.56
N VAL A 229 -46.31 4.02 -5.37
CA VAL A 229 -47.15 3.33 -6.36
C VAL A 229 -47.61 1.97 -5.84
N THR A 230 -46.70 1.16 -5.29
CA THR A 230 -47.02 -0.22 -4.88
C THR A 230 -47.88 -0.30 -3.63
N ASP A 231 -47.77 0.68 -2.71
CA ASP A 231 -48.45 0.68 -1.41
C ASP A 231 -49.43 1.85 -1.29
N PHE A 232 -48.99 3.10 -1.53
CA PHE A 232 -49.84 4.29 -1.35
C PHE A 232 -50.95 4.38 -2.40
N LEU A 233 -50.61 4.41 -3.70
CA LEU A 233 -51.63 4.41 -4.76
C LEU A 233 -52.52 3.17 -4.66
N HIS A 234 -51.93 2.02 -4.34
CA HIS A 234 -52.65 0.78 -4.09
C HIS A 234 -53.68 0.95 -2.96
N ALA A 235 -53.30 1.49 -1.80
CA ALA A 235 -54.20 1.76 -0.68
C ALA A 235 -55.31 2.76 -1.03
N VAL A 236 -55.03 3.78 -1.85
CA VAL A 236 -56.03 4.74 -2.33
C VAL A 236 -57.06 4.04 -3.23
N LEU A 237 -56.61 3.17 -4.14
CA LEU A 237 -57.51 2.45 -5.05
C LEU A 237 -58.33 1.36 -4.34
N LEU A 238 -57.77 0.71 -3.30
CA LEU A 238 -58.51 -0.23 -2.43
C LEU A 238 -59.70 0.40 -1.70
N ALA A 239 -59.75 1.73 -1.55
CA ALA A 239 -60.92 2.39 -0.97
C ALA A 239 -62.16 2.32 -1.89
N PHE A 240 -61.98 2.03 -3.18
CA PHE A 240 -63.05 1.94 -4.17
C PHE A 240 -63.67 0.53 -4.31
N ASP A 241 -62.97 -0.52 -3.86
CA ASP A 241 -63.45 -1.91 -3.82
C ASP A 241 -62.68 -2.75 -2.77
N ARG A 242 -63.35 -3.63 -2.02
CA ARG A 242 -62.76 -4.32 -0.84
C ARG A 242 -62.05 -5.64 -1.16
N ASP A 243 -62.18 -6.16 -2.37
CA ASP A 243 -61.68 -7.49 -2.73
C ASP A 243 -60.39 -7.41 -3.56
N ALA A 244 -59.27 -7.81 -2.95
CA ALA A 244 -58.03 -8.08 -3.68
C ALA A 244 -58.27 -9.20 -4.69
N THR A 245 -58.07 -8.90 -5.98
CA THR A 245 -58.40 -9.84 -7.06
C THR A 245 -57.20 -10.73 -7.38
N PRO A 246 -57.35 -12.07 -7.41
CA PRO A 246 -56.27 -12.94 -7.82
C PRO A 246 -56.01 -12.79 -9.32
N VAL A 247 -54.83 -12.28 -9.68
CA VAL A 247 -54.37 -12.18 -11.07
C VAL A 247 -53.28 -13.21 -11.36
N SER A 248 -53.14 -13.61 -12.63
CA SER A 248 -52.06 -14.51 -13.04
C SER A 248 -50.70 -13.81 -12.89
N SER A 249 -49.89 -14.32 -11.96
CA SER A 249 -48.53 -13.84 -11.71
C SER A 249 -47.49 -14.70 -12.43
N ILE A 250 -46.47 -14.07 -12.98
CA ILE A 250 -45.28 -14.74 -13.50
C ILE A 250 -44.09 -14.57 -12.54
N SER A 251 -43.26 -15.61 -12.43
CA SER A 251 -42.00 -15.52 -11.70
C SER A 251 -40.83 -15.47 -12.68
N LYS A 252 -39.97 -14.47 -12.52
CA LYS A 252 -38.82 -14.23 -13.39
C LYS A 252 -37.52 -14.19 -12.59
N ASN A 253 -36.53 -14.89 -13.13
CA ASN A 253 -35.13 -14.69 -12.75
C ASN A 253 -34.61 -13.46 -13.51
N THR A 254 -34.57 -12.31 -12.84
CA THR A 254 -34.02 -11.07 -13.38
C THR A 254 -32.49 -11.11 -13.31
N ARG A 255 -31.84 -10.73 -14.42
CA ARG A 255 -30.40 -10.58 -14.49
C ARG A 255 -30.12 -9.09 -14.55
N GLU A 256 -29.77 -8.56 -13.38
CA GLU A 256 -29.42 -7.17 -13.12
C GLU A 256 -27.92 -7.10 -12.83
N GLU A 257 -27.30 -5.99 -13.18
CA GLU A 257 -25.90 -5.67 -12.89
C GLU A 257 -25.87 -4.21 -12.42
N VAL A 258 -25.03 -3.90 -11.44
CA VAL A 258 -24.77 -2.53 -10.98
C VAL A 258 -23.30 -2.28 -11.20
N LEU A 259 -22.97 -1.55 -12.25
CA LEU A 259 -21.58 -1.29 -12.64
C LEU A 259 -21.25 0.17 -12.44
N TRP A 260 -20.10 0.41 -11.82
CA TRP A 260 -19.67 1.75 -11.47
C TRP A 260 -18.14 1.84 -11.53
N LYS A 261 -17.64 2.76 -12.36
CA LYS A 261 -16.23 3.15 -12.37
C LYS A 261 -16.12 4.65 -12.60
N ASN A 262 -15.73 5.41 -11.57
CA ASN A 262 -15.53 6.86 -11.64
C ASN A 262 -16.72 7.67 -12.21
N ALA A 263 -17.95 7.19 -12.03
CA ALA A 263 -19.17 7.84 -12.54
C ALA A 263 -19.99 8.51 -11.41
N PHE A 264 -20.93 9.37 -11.76
CA PHE A 264 -21.91 9.91 -10.80
C PHE A 264 -22.99 8.86 -10.52
N MET A 265 -23.70 8.40 -11.55
CA MET A 265 -24.66 7.28 -11.48
C MET A 265 -24.05 5.96 -11.96
N PRO A 266 -24.37 4.83 -11.32
CA PRO A 266 -24.00 3.51 -11.84
C PRO A 266 -24.79 3.19 -13.12
N TRP A 267 -24.19 2.41 -14.01
CA TRP A 267 -24.94 1.79 -15.10
C TRP A 267 -25.86 0.69 -14.55
N ARG A 268 -27.11 0.68 -15.01
CA ARG A 268 -28.12 -0.33 -14.69
C ARG A 268 -28.83 -0.76 -15.97
N ARG A 269 -29.44 -1.94 -15.92
CA ARG A 269 -30.32 -2.39 -17.00
C ARG A 269 -31.60 -1.55 -17.03
N SER A 270 -32.08 -1.22 -18.24
CA SER A 270 -33.25 -0.37 -18.44
C SER A 270 -34.51 -0.90 -17.71
N PRO A 271 -35.18 -0.06 -16.89
CA PRO A 271 -36.50 -0.37 -16.31
C PRO A 271 -37.56 -0.62 -17.38
N VAL A 272 -37.52 0.14 -18.48
CA VAL A 272 -38.43 0.02 -19.63
C VAL A 272 -38.29 -1.36 -20.28
N TRP A 273 -37.07 -1.88 -20.39
CA TRP A 273 -36.85 -3.23 -20.92
C TRP A 273 -37.51 -4.33 -20.08
N LEU A 274 -37.48 -4.20 -18.74
CA LEU A 274 -38.17 -5.15 -17.87
C LEU A 274 -39.69 -5.05 -18.04
N LEU A 275 -40.24 -3.83 -18.08
CA LEU A 275 -41.66 -3.59 -18.28
C LEU A 275 -42.16 -4.18 -19.60
N ILE A 276 -41.44 -3.98 -20.71
CA ILE A 276 -41.73 -4.61 -22.01
C ILE A 276 -41.78 -6.13 -21.87
N ARG A 277 -40.75 -6.73 -21.28
CA ARG A 277 -40.67 -8.18 -21.13
C ARG A 277 -41.79 -8.75 -20.26
N VAL A 278 -42.15 -8.07 -19.17
CA VAL A 278 -43.25 -8.47 -18.27
C VAL A 278 -44.57 -8.37 -19.00
N THR A 279 -44.85 -7.25 -19.65
CA THR A 279 -46.07 -7.02 -20.42
C THR A 279 -46.25 -8.07 -21.51
N LEU A 280 -45.25 -8.28 -22.37
CA LEU A 280 -45.34 -9.26 -23.46
C LEU A 280 -45.55 -10.69 -22.95
N GLN A 281 -44.87 -11.09 -21.86
CA GLN A 281 -45.05 -12.44 -21.32
C GLN A 281 -46.43 -12.63 -20.70
N LEU A 282 -46.90 -11.66 -19.89
CA LEU A 282 -48.26 -11.70 -19.32
C LEU A 282 -49.31 -11.72 -20.43
N HIS A 283 -49.12 -10.90 -21.46
CA HIS A 283 -50.01 -10.83 -22.61
C HIS A 283 -50.12 -12.17 -23.33
N PHE A 284 -48.99 -12.79 -23.69
CA PHE A 284 -48.99 -14.09 -24.34
C PHE A 284 -49.56 -15.20 -23.46
N GLU A 285 -49.21 -15.27 -22.17
CA GLU A 285 -49.71 -16.32 -21.26
C GLU A 285 -51.21 -16.17 -20.91
N ARG A 286 -51.77 -14.96 -20.92
CA ARG A 286 -53.19 -14.70 -20.62
C ARG A 286 -54.11 -14.96 -21.81
N LEU A 287 -53.66 -14.65 -23.03
CA LEU A 287 -54.47 -14.83 -24.25
C LEU A 287 -54.24 -16.16 -24.94
N HIS A 288 -53.14 -16.82 -24.64
CA HIS A 288 -52.84 -18.15 -25.14
C HIS A 288 -52.15 -18.95 -24.03
N SER A 289 -52.67 -20.12 -23.69
CA SER A 289 -52.10 -20.98 -22.63
C SER A 289 -50.69 -21.52 -22.93
N ASP A 290 -50.06 -21.04 -24.01
CA ASP A 290 -48.80 -21.54 -24.53
C ASP A 290 -47.63 -20.63 -24.15
N ARG A 291 -46.86 -21.10 -23.16
CA ARG A 291 -45.64 -20.44 -22.69
C ARG A 291 -44.52 -20.41 -23.74
N LEU A 292 -44.64 -21.11 -24.87
CA LEU A 292 -43.62 -21.08 -25.92
C LEU A 292 -43.68 -19.78 -26.73
N LEU A 293 -44.85 -19.17 -26.96
CA LEU A 293 -44.97 -18.01 -27.87
C LEU A 293 -44.09 -16.82 -27.46
N TYR A 294 -44.00 -16.53 -26.15
CA TYR A 294 -43.07 -15.52 -25.63
C TYR A 294 -41.60 -15.87 -25.92
N LYS A 295 -41.23 -17.16 -25.77
CA LYS A 295 -39.85 -17.61 -26.02
C LYS A 295 -39.50 -17.57 -27.50
N GLU A 296 -40.44 -17.93 -28.38
CA GLU A 296 -40.33 -17.82 -29.83
C GLU A 296 -40.07 -16.35 -30.24
N PHE A 297 -40.92 -15.42 -29.77
CA PHE A 297 -40.74 -14.00 -30.05
C PHE A 297 -39.40 -13.47 -29.53
N MET A 298 -38.98 -13.87 -28.31
CA MET A 298 -37.68 -13.44 -27.77
C MET A 298 -36.49 -13.93 -28.59
N VAL A 299 -36.56 -15.11 -29.21
CA VAL A 299 -35.52 -15.59 -30.14
C VAL A 299 -35.56 -14.75 -31.40
N PHE A 300 -36.75 -14.51 -31.97
CA PHE A 300 -36.91 -13.70 -33.17
C PHE A 300 -36.41 -12.26 -32.99
N LEU A 301 -36.77 -11.58 -31.90
CA LEU A 301 -36.27 -10.25 -31.53
C LEU A 301 -34.76 -10.18 -31.43
N MET A 302 -34.15 -11.19 -30.78
CA MET A 302 -32.69 -11.24 -30.65
C MET A 302 -32.02 -11.47 -32.00
N THR A 303 -32.56 -12.35 -32.86
CA THR A 303 -32.06 -12.55 -34.22
C THR A 303 -32.19 -11.27 -35.05
N TYR A 304 -33.32 -10.59 -34.99
CA TYR A 304 -33.55 -9.33 -35.70
C TYR A 304 -32.55 -8.24 -35.25
N THR A 305 -32.27 -8.16 -33.95
CA THR A 305 -31.24 -7.24 -33.42
C THR A 305 -29.83 -7.64 -33.87
N LEU A 306 -29.53 -8.95 -33.98
CA LEU A 306 -28.25 -9.44 -34.49
C LEU A 306 -28.04 -9.10 -35.97
N ASP A 307 -29.08 -9.24 -36.80
CA ASP A 307 -29.04 -8.85 -38.21
C ASP A 307 -28.73 -7.36 -38.38
N ILE A 308 -29.34 -6.49 -37.56
CA ILE A 308 -29.02 -5.05 -37.52
C ILE A 308 -27.56 -4.80 -37.12
N ALA A 309 -27.08 -5.48 -36.08
CA ALA A 309 -25.71 -5.32 -35.58
C ALA A 309 -24.67 -5.79 -36.61
N GLU A 310 -24.94 -6.88 -37.32
CA GLU A 310 -24.07 -7.38 -38.39
C GLU A 310 -24.02 -6.39 -39.56
N LYS A 311 -25.17 -5.88 -40.03
CA LYS A 311 -25.25 -4.91 -41.14
C LYS A 311 -24.56 -3.58 -40.82
N ARG A 312 -24.49 -3.22 -39.54
CA ARG A 312 -23.80 -2.03 -39.03
C ARG A 312 -22.34 -2.27 -38.63
N ASP A 313 -21.80 -3.45 -38.96
CA ASP A 313 -20.40 -3.82 -38.80
C ASP A 313 -19.89 -3.76 -37.35
N PHE A 314 -20.72 -4.10 -36.35
CA PHE A 314 -20.32 -4.14 -34.94
C PHE A 314 -19.13 -5.08 -34.69
N SER A 315 -18.39 -4.88 -33.59
CA SER A 315 -17.17 -5.62 -33.29
C SER A 315 -17.39 -7.12 -33.13
N SER A 316 -16.35 -7.91 -33.45
CA SER A 316 -16.45 -9.38 -33.52
C SER A 316 -16.83 -10.04 -32.19
N ASP A 317 -16.39 -9.48 -31.07
CA ASP A 317 -16.73 -9.95 -29.72
C ASP A 317 -18.22 -9.76 -29.39
N ILE A 318 -18.80 -8.62 -29.78
CA ILE A 318 -20.23 -8.33 -29.61
C ILE A 318 -21.07 -9.28 -30.48
N LEU A 319 -20.75 -9.40 -31.77
CA LEU A 319 -21.45 -10.28 -32.70
C LEU A 319 -21.39 -11.75 -32.26
N HIS A 320 -20.21 -12.23 -31.85
CA HIS A 320 -20.05 -13.58 -31.33
C HIS A 320 -20.88 -13.82 -30.06
N CYS A 321 -20.93 -12.85 -29.14
CA CYS A 321 -21.74 -12.93 -27.94
C CYS A 321 -23.24 -13.02 -28.26
N MET A 322 -23.70 -12.18 -29.19
CA MET A 322 -25.10 -12.15 -29.63
C MET A 322 -25.50 -13.46 -30.30
N MET A 323 -24.71 -13.91 -31.29
CA MET A 323 -24.87 -15.20 -31.98
C MET A 323 -24.93 -16.37 -30.99
N SER A 324 -23.99 -16.43 -30.04
CA SER A 324 -23.95 -17.46 -29.00
C SER A 324 -25.21 -17.48 -28.13
N LYS A 325 -25.76 -16.31 -27.78
CA LYS A 325 -26.98 -16.20 -26.96
C LYS A 325 -28.24 -16.60 -27.73
N VAL A 326 -28.34 -16.22 -29.00
CA VAL A 326 -29.40 -16.68 -29.90
C VAL A 326 -29.35 -18.20 -30.03
N GLY A 327 -28.18 -18.77 -30.35
CA GLY A 327 -28.00 -20.22 -30.47
C GLY A 327 -28.37 -20.99 -29.18
N ARG A 328 -27.94 -20.51 -28.01
CA ARG A 328 -28.34 -21.12 -26.72
C ARG A 328 -29.84 -21.04 -26.45
N ARG A 329 -30.52 -19.96 -26.87
CA ARG A 329 -31.97 -19.82 -26.70
C ARG A 329 -32.74 -20.69 -27.69
N LEU A 330 -32.25 -20.84 -28.91
CA LEU A 330 -32.79 -21.78 -29.90
C LEU A 330 -32.71 -23.21 -29.37
N LYS A 331 -31.55 -23.64 -28.83
CA LYS A 331 -31.40 -24.96 -28.18
C LYS A 331 -32.37 -25.19 -27.01
N LYS A 332 -32.78 -24.13 -26.29
CA LYS A 332 -33.77 -24.22 -25.21
C LYS A 332 -35.21 -24.41 -25.69
N LEU A 333 -35.49 -24.21 -26.98
CA LEU A 333 -36.79 -24.53 -27.58
C LEU A 333 -36.94 -26.02 -27.90
N GLY A 334 -35.82 -26.77 -27.90
CA GLY A 334 -35.77 -28.20 -28.23
C GLY A 334 -35.23 -28.43 -29.64
N ASP A 335 -34.48 -29.52 -29.83
CA ASP A 335 -33.80 -29.81 -31.10
C ASP A 335 -34.79 -30.15 -32.24
N ASP A 336 -36.00 -30.61 -31.91
CA ASP A 336 -37.07 -30.95 -32.87
C ASP A 336 -38.05 -29.78 -33.13
N PHE A 337 -37.79 -28.58 -32.61
CA PHE A 337 -38.71 -27.44 -32.75
C PHE A 337 -38.70 -26.89 -34.19
N GLN A 338 -39.88 -26.82 -34.82
CA GLN A 338 -40.06 -26.38 -36.21
C GLN A 338 -40.99 -25.16 -36.27
N ALA A 339 -40.53 -24.08 -36.89
CA ALA A 339 -41.35 -22.89 -37.17
C ALA A 339 -40.84 -22.16 -38.42
N PRO A 340 -41.71 -21.49 -39.20
CA PRO A 340 -41.33 -20.85 -40.47
C PRO A 340 -40.20 -19.83 -40.35
N TRP A 341 -40.10 -19.13 -39.22
CA TRP A 341 -39.08 -18.12 -38.94
C TRP A 341 -37.69 -18.71 -38.58
N ILE A 342 -37.60 -20.02 -38.28
CA ILE A 342 -36.32 -20.67 -37.91
C ILE A 342 -35.32 -20.65 -39.07
N GLY A 343 -35.80 -20.69 -40.32
CA GLY A 343 -34.95 -20.53 -41.50
C GLY A 343 -34.21 -19.19 -41.49
N ASN A 344 -34.92 -18.10 -41.15
CA ASN A 344 -34.34 -16.77 -41.03
C ASN A 344 -33.29 -16.72 -39.92
N VAL A 345 -33.56 -17.36 -38.77
CA VAL A 345 -32.61 -17.44 -37.65
C VAL A 345 -31.33 -18.18 -38.03
N HIS A 346 -31.43 -19.33 -38.68
CA HIS A 346 -30.25 -20.05 -39.17
C HIS A 346 -29.50 -19.25 -40.24
N GLY A 347 -30.22 -18.54 -41.10
CA GLY A 347 -29.66 -17.62 -42.09
C GLY A 347 -28.78 -16.54 -41.44
N THR A 348 -29.33 -15.77 -40.50
CA THR A 348 -28.59 -14.73 -39.77
C THR A 348 -27.43 -15.30 -38.97
N LEU A 349 -27.61 -16.42 -38.26
CA LEU A 349 -26.51 -17.07 -37.52
C LEU A 349 -25.37 -17.51 -38.45
N LYS A 350 -25.71 -18.04 -39.64
CA LYS A 350 -24.72 -18.44 -40.65
C LYS A 350 -24.00 -17.21 -41.20
N GLN A 351 -24.73 -16.16 -41.58
CA GLN A 351 -24.16 -14.90 -42.08
C GLN A 351 -23.19 -14.28 -41.07
N THR A 352 -23.61 -14.15 -39.80
CA THR A 352 -22.75 -13.64 -38.74
C THR A 352 -21.52 -14.52 -38.54
N ARG A 353 -21.66 -15.86 -38.56
CA ARG A 353 -20.53 -16.77 -38.43
C ARG A 353 -19.55 -16.63 -39.60
N ASP A 354 -20.07 -16.54 -40.82
CA ASP A 354 -19.24 -16.38 -42.02
C ASP A 354 -18.57 -14.99 -42.02
N CYS A 355 -19.21 -13.96 -41.46
CA CYS A 355 -18.62 -12.65 -41.20
C CYS A 355 -17.46 -12.70 -40.18
N LEU A 356 -17.68 -13.36 -39.04
CA LEU A 356 -16.65 -13.56 -38.02
C LEU A 356 -15.47 -14.37 -38.55
N GLN A 357 -15.75 -15.42 -39.34
CA GLN A 357 -14.71 -16.23 -39.98
C GLN A 357 -13.90 -15.38 -40.96
N ARG A 358 -14.55 -14.60 -41.84
CA ARG A 358 -13.84 -13.67 -42.75
C ARG A 358 -12.95 -12.68 -42.01
N ARG A 359 -13.43 -12.08 -40.91
CA ARG A 359 -12.62 -11.18 -40.08
C ARG A 359 -11.46 -11.89 -39.41
N TRP A 360 -11.65 -13.13 -38.96
CA TRP A 360 -10.59 -13.95 -38.40
C TRP A 360 -9.53 -14.31 -39.44
N ASP A 361 -9.96 -14.72 -40.64
CA ASP A 361 -9.06 -15.03 -41.75
C ASP A 361 -8.24 -13.79 -42.14
N LEU A 362 -8.85 -12.60 -42.17
CA LEU A 362 -8.14 -11.33 -42.39
C LEU A 362 -7.11 -11.03 -41.28
N ILE A 363 -7.43 -11.27 -40.01
CA ILE A 363 -6.47 -11.13 -38.90
C ILE A 363 -5.33 -12.16 -39.02
N CYS A 364 -5.62 -13.37 -39.48
CA CYS A 364 -4.58 -14.39 -39.74
C CYS A 364 -3.73 -14.07 -40.98
N GLU A 365 -4.27 -13.33 -41.95
CA GLU A 365 -3.57 -12.87 -43.16
C GLU A 365 -2.78 -11.57 -42.93
N GLU A 366 -3.16 -10.77 -41.93
CA GLU A 366 -2.35 -9.69 -41.39
C GLU A 366 -1.07 -10.31 -40.80
N LYS A 367 0.03 -10.28 -41.56
CA LYS A 367 1.36 -10.53 -41.00
C LYS A 367 1.53 -9.57 -39.84
N ASP A 368 1.85 -10.08 -38.65
CA ASP A 368 2.22 -9.29 -37.46
C ASP A 368 3.07 -8.08 -37.87
N ALA A 369 2.40 -6.96 -38.09
CA ALA A 369 3.06 -5.69 -38.25
C ALA A 369 3.30 -5.22 -36.82
N ASP A 370 4.54 -5.39 -36.37
CA ASP A 370 5.13 -4.72 -35.21
C ASP A 370 5.04 -5.42 -33.84
N VAL A 371 5.21 -6.74 -33.79
CA VAL A 371 6.03 -7.31 -32.71
C VAL A 371 7.25 -7.93 -33.35
N ASP A 372 8.35 -7.17 -33.40
CA ASP A 372 9.64 -7.68 -33.82
C ASP A 372 10.15 -8.71 -32.79
N LEU A 373 9.63 -9.93 -32.86
CA LEU A 373 10.11 -11.08 -32.10
C LEU A 373 11.56 -11.45 -32.47
N LYS A 374 12.18 -10.81 -33.48
CA LYS A 374 13.63 -10.92 -33.69
C LYS A 374 14.44 -10.28 -32.56
N ASP A 375 13.88 -9.29 -31.83
CA ASP A 375 14.56 -8.72 -30.66
C ASP A 375 14.57 -9.70 -29.46
N PHE A 376 13.69 -10.72 -29.46
CA PHE A 376 13.72 -11.82 -28.49
C PHE A 376 14.58 -13.00 -28.94
N SER A 377 14.73 -13.25 -30.24
CA SER A 377 15.55 -14.38 -30.73
C SER A 377 17.04 -14.05 -30.91
N MET A 378 17.44 -12.77 -30.91
CA MET A 378 18.86 -12.37 -31.00
C MET A 378 19.54 -12.10 -29.64
N ARG A 379 18.80 -11.99 -28.53
CA ARG A 379 19.40 -11.71 -27.21
C ARG A 379 19.88 -12.94 -26.44
N ILE A 380 19.70 -14.16 -26.96
CA ILE A 380 20.15 -15.39 -26.30
C ILE A 380 20.81 -16.36 -27.30
N MET A 381 21.68 -15.85 -28.16
CA MET A 381 22.76 -16.65 -28.75
C MET A 381 23.92 -15.70 -29.06
N PRO A 382 25.07 -15.77 -28.36
CA PRO A 382 26.23 -15.00 -28.73
C PRO A 382 26.78 -15.57 -30.04
N SER A 383 26.54 -14.86 -31.15
CA SER A 383 27.29 -15.09 -32.38
C SER A 383 28.70 -14.54 -32.17
N GLU A 384 29.68 -15.41 -32.37
CA GLU A 384 31.09 -15.10 -32.48
C GLU A 384 31.34 -13.84 -33.34
N ALA A 385 31.52 -12.68 -32.71
CA ALA A 385 32.34 -11.56 -33.18
C ALA A 385 32.22 -10.38 -32.21
N SER A 386 33.25 -10.23 -31.37
CA SER A 386 33.70 -8.95 -30.80
C SER A 386 32.64 -8.12 -30.07
N GLU A 387 32.12 -8.62 -28.94
CA GLU A 387 31.68 -7.69 -27.90
C GLU A 387 32.92 -6.94 -27.37
N PRO A 388 32.95 -5.60 -27.43
CA PRO A 388 34.00 -4.85 -26.77
C PRO A 388 33.83 -5.10 -25.27
N TYR A 389 34.80 -5.76 -24.65
CA TYR A 389 34.83 -5.96 -23.21
C TYR A 389 35.32 -4.65 -22.62
N PRO A 390 34.45 -3.67 -22.27
CA PRO A 390 34.90 -2.30 -22.07
C PRO A 390 35.79 -2.20 -20.84
N ARG A 391 35.61 -3.13 -19.88
CA ARG A 391 36.50 -3.33 -18.73
C ARG A 391 37.85 -3.91 -19.12
N LEU A 392 37.91 -4.87 -20.05
CA LEU A 392 39.16 -5.44 -20.55
C LEU A 392 39.89 -4.44 -21.46
N ASP A 393 39.18 -3.74 -22.34
CA ASP A 393 39.74 -2.69 -23.20
C ASP A 393 40.17 -1.46 -22.39
N ALA A 394 39.46 -1.11 -21.31
CA ALA A 394 39.90 -0.08 -20.38
C ALA A 394 41.10 -0.55 -19.56
N PHE A 395 41.15 -1.83 -19.17
CA PHE A 395 42.30 -2.42 -18.50
C PHE A 395 43.54 -2.45 -19.42
N ILE A 396 43.41 -2.91 -20.67
CA ILE A 396 44.48 -2.93 -21.68
C ILE A 396 44.94 -1.51 -22.00
N ARG A 397 44.02 -0.56 -22.21
CA ARG A 397 44.39 0.86 -22.36
C ARG A 397 45.05 1.44 -21.11
N SER A 398 44.69 0.97 -19.91
CA SER A 398 45.36 1.36 -18.66
C SER A 398 46.74 0.72 -18.49
N ILE A 399 47.07 -0.32 -19.25
CA ILE A 399 48.41 -0.94 -19.27
C ILE A 399 49.32 -0.12 -20.18
N ASP A 400 48.86 0.28 -21.38
CA ASP A 400 49.64 1.14 -22.29
C ASP A 400 49.87 2.55 -21.72
N ALA A 401 48.97 3.04 -20.87
CA ALA A 401 49.14 4.29 -20.14
C ALA A 401 50.18 4.23 -18.99
N ARG A 402 50.75 3.06 -18.67
CA ARG A 402 51.81 2.89 -17.63
C ARG A 402 53.22 3.04 -18.19
N GLN A 403 53.41 3.81 -19.27
CA GLN A 403 54.77 4.17 -19.69
C GLN A 403 55.44 5.06 -18.64
N ASP A 404 56.72 4.75 -18.38
CA ASP A 404 57.64 5.38 -17.43
C ASP A 404 57.43 6.90 -17.29
N GLU A 405 56.66 7.29 -16.29
CA GLU A 405 56.74 8.64 -15.75
C GLU A 405 57.77 8.65 -14.61
N GLU A 406 59.03 8.83 -14.97
CA GLU A 406 60.06 9.46 -14.12
C GLU A 406 59.75 10.97 -13.93
N SER A 407 58.48 11.33 -13.78
CA SER A 407 58.02 12.67 -13.44
C SER A 407 57.92 12.77 -11.92
N LYS A 408 58.34 13.91 -11.37
CA LYS A 408 58.32 14.21 -9.93
C LYS A 408 56.89 14.22 -9.39
N ASN A 409 56.28 13.06 -9.16
CA ASN A 409 54.92 12.93 -8.69
C ASN A 409 54.86 13.22 -7.19
N GLN A 410 54.50 14.45 -6.79
CA GLN A 410 54.11 14.70 -5.40
C GLN A 410 52.99 13.72 -5.03
N PHE A 411 53.28 12.79 -4.12
CA PHE A 411 52.27 11.90 -3.57
C PHE A 411 51.08 12.73 -3.07
N ARG A 412 49.90 12.41 -3.57
CA ARG A 412 48.64 12.87 -3.02
C ARG A 412 47.90 11.67 -2.48
N ALA A 413 47.69 11.70 -1.18
CA ALA A 413 46.79 10.80 -0.49
C ALA A 413 45.44 10.69 -1.25
N PRO A 414 44.99 9.49 -1.66
CA PRO A 414 43.68 9.32 -2.32
C PRO A 414 42.50 9.86 -1.50
N TRP A 415 42.64 9.97 -0.18
CA TRP A 415 41.68 10.60 0.74
C TRP A 415 42.39 10.96 2.05
N ILE A 416 41.84 11.90 2.81
CA ILE A 416 42.35 12.31 4.13
C ILE A 416 41.25 12.04 5.15
N LEU A 417 41.61 11.36 6.25
CA LEU A 417 40.69 11.13 7.35
C LEU A 417 40.25 12.47 7.96
N ARG A 418 38.94 12.73 7.95
CA ARG A 418 38.38 13.97 8.53
C ARG A 418 38.57 13.92 10.05
N LYS A 419 39.13 14.99 10.61
CA LYS A 419 39.11 15.24 12.05
C LYS A 419 37.89 16.10 12.36
N TYR A 420 37.05 15.64 13.28
CA TYR A 420 35.90 16.39 13.76
C TYR A 420 36.29 17.19 14.99
N ASP A 421 35.99 18.49 14.98
CA ASP A 421 36.25 19.38 16.11
C ASP A 421 35.13 19.25 17.16
N ALA A 422 35.49 19.30 18.45
CA ALA A 422 34.53 19.12 19.53
C ALA A 422 33.45 20.22 19.61
N SER A 423 33.70 21.40 19.03
CA SER A 423 32.79 22.54 19.05
C SER A 423 31.88 22.64 17.82
N SER A 424 32.09 21.79 16.81
CA SER A 424 31.32 21.79 15.56
C SER A 424 30.62 20.45 15.32
N ILE A 425 29.49 20.49 14.63
CA ILE A 425 28.77 19.28 14.25
C ILE A 425 29.48 18.57 13.10
N PRO A 426 29.68 17.24 13.16
CA PRO A 426 30.25 16.47 12.05
C PRO A 426 29.42 16.55 10.77
N ASP A 427 30.11 16.59 9.63
CA ASP A 427 29.51 16.47 8.29
C ASP A 427 29.85 15.09 7.69
N LEU A 428 28.81 14.26 7.52
CA LEU A 428 28.90 12.92 6.93
C LEU A 428 28.60 12.91 5.41
N GLY A 429 28.41 14.09 4.81
CA GLY A 429 28.20 14.25 3.38
C GLY A 429 29.46 14.01 2.54
N ASN A 430 29.26 13.40 1.37
CA ASN A 430 30.29 13.22 0.33
C ASN A 430 31.56 12.49 0.80
N LEU A 431 31.41 11.43 1.59
CA LEU A 431 32.54 10.62 2.04
C LEU A 431 33.06 9.70 0.92
N PRO A 432 34.38 9.50 0.76
CA PRO A 432 34.93 8.59 -0.23
C PRO A 432 34.57 7.14 0.08
N GLU A 433 34.00 6.42 -0.89
CA GLU A 433 33.45 5.06 -0.70
C GLU A 433 34.42 4.09 -0.01
N LYS A 434 35.71 4.14 -0.36
CA LYS A 434 36.76 3.26 0.18
C LYS A 434 37.14 3.53 1.64
N SER A 435 36.81 4.72 2.17
CA SER A 435 37.19 5.14 3.54
C SER A 435 36.00 5.33 4.47
N ILE A 436 34.77 5.05 4.02
CA ILE A 436 33.55 5.29 4.81
C ILE A 436 33.63 4.65 6.20
N VAL A 437 34.04 3.38 6.30
CA VAL A 437 34.15 2.68 7.60
C VAL A 437 35.06 3.40 8.60
N LEU A 438 36.15 4.01 8.13
CA LEU A 438 37.05 4.79 8.98
C LEU A 438 36.43 6.14 9.39
N HIS A 439 35.70 6.80 8.48
CA HIS A 439 34.96 8.01 8.82
C HIS A 439 33.80 7.75 9.79
N LEU A 440 33.14 6.58 9.70
CA LEU A 440 32.14 6.15 10.67
C LEU A 440 32.78 5.90 12.04
N SER A 441 33.94 5.24 12.09
CA SER A 441 34.71 5.07 13.33
C SER A 441 35.10 6.42 13.96
N ALA A 442 35.50 7.39 13.11
CA ALA A 442 35.81 8.74 13.57
C ALA A 442 34.60 9.50 14.12
N PHE A 443 33.44 9.29 13.50
CA PHE A 443 32.18 9.86 13.97
C PHE A 443 31.73 9.25 15.30
N GLU A 444 31.78 7.93 15.43
CA GLU A 444 31.47 7.21 16.68
C GLU A 444 32.36 7.69 17.84
N ARG A 445 33.65 7.90 17.57
CA ARG A 445 34.60 8.47 18.54
C ARG A 445 34.27 9.92 18.91
N TRP A 446 33.82 10.74 17.96
CA TRP A 446 33.34 12.09 18.25
C TRP A 446 32.09 12.05 19.13
N VAL A 447 31.14 11.13 18.87
CA VAL A 447 29.94 10.96 19.71
C VAL A 447 30.34 10.60 21.15
N GLU A 448 31.27 9.66 21.29
CA GLU A 448 31.78 9.23 22.59
C GLU A 448 32.43 10.35 23.40
N THR A 449 33.28 11.17 22.78
CA THR A 449 34.15 12.11 23.51
C THR A 449 33.65 13.56 23.51
N SER A 450 32.89 13.95 22.49
CA SER A 450 32.62 15.36 22.19
C SER A 450 31.13 15.73 22.20
N LEU A 451 30.20 14.77 21.98
CA LEU A 451 28.76 15.06 21.93
C LEU A 451 28.27 15.75 23.22
N SER A 452 28.69 15.26 24.39
CA SER A 452 28.26 15.81 25.67
C SER A 452 28.71 17.26 25.90
N LEU A 453 29.86 17.66 25.33
CA LEU A 453 30.37 19.03 25.36
C LEU A 453 29.65 19.91 24.34
N TRP A 454 29.45 19.40 23.12
CA TRP A 454 28.78 20.11 22.04
C TRP A 454 27.33 20.49 22.43
N VAL A 455 26.60 19.57 23.06
CA VAL A 455 25.21 19.78 23.50
C VAL A 455 25.09 20.83 24.62
N GLN A 456 26.17 21.26 25.28
CA GLN A 456 26.07 22.31 26.30
C GLN A 456 25.76 23.70 25.70
N ASN A 457 26.06 23.91 24.42
CA ASN A 457 25.77 25.15 23.70
C ASN A 457 24.48 25.01 22.88
N LEU A 458 23.36 24.82 23.58
CA LEU A 458 22.04 24.60 22.96
C LEU A 458 21.57 25.82 22.16
N ASP A 459 21.14 25.57 20.92
CA ASP A 459 20.39 26.52 20.10
C ASP A 459 19.00 25.96 19.74
N GLU A 460 18.15 26.77 19.12
CA GLU A 460 16.80 26.34 18.69
C GLU A 460 16.84 25.23 17.61
N ASN A 461 17.96 25.06 16.91
CA ASN A 461 18.11 24.12 15.78
C ASN A 461 18.76 22.79 16.16
N THR A 462 19.23 22.65 17.40
CA THR A 462 20.04 21.51 17.87
C THR A 462 19.33 20.18 17.60
N CYS A 463 18.03 20.07 17.89
CA CYS A 463 17.27 18.84 17.64
C CYS A 463 17.21 18.48 16.14
N SER A 464 17.05 19.47 15.27
CA SER A 464 16.99 19.27 13.81
C SER A 464 18.35 18.85 13.25
N GLN A 465 19.43 19.46 13.75
CA GLN A 465 20.80 19.11 13.40
C GLN A 465 21.14 17.67 13.83
N LEU A 466 20.82 17.30 15.07
CA LEU A 466 21.00 15.94 15.59
C LEU A 466 20.19 14.91 14.81
N TYR A 467 18.94 15.22 14.46
CA TYR A 467 18.11 14.32 13.65
C TYR A 467 18.69 14.11 12.24
N GLY A 468 19.13 15.19 11.57
CA GLY A 468 19.75 15.11 10.25
C GLY A 468 21.02 14.24 10.28
N LEU A 469 21.91 14.51 11.24
CA LEU A 469 23.14 13.76 11.46
C LEU A 469 22.88 12.28 11.76
N ALA A 470 21.92 11.99 12.64
CA ALA A 470 21.57 10.61 12.99
C ALA A 470 20.99 9.85 11.79
N LYS A 471 20.19 10.51 10.94
CA LYS A 471 19.66 9.89 9.73
C LYS A 471 20.78 9.55 8.73
N GLU A 472 21.69 10.49 8.48
CA GLU A 472 22.85 10.25 7.59
C GLU A 472 23.74 9.11 8.12
N TYR A 473 24.04 9.12 9.42
CA TYR A 473 24.82 8.05 10.05
C TYR A 473 24.10 6.69 9.98
N TYR A 474 22.78 6.66 10.19
CA TYR A 474 21.99 5.43 10.08
C TYR A 474 22.05 4.83 8.67
N ASP A 475 21.84 5.64 7.63
CA ASP A 475 21.84 5.20 6.23
C ASP A 475 23.22 4.63 5.84
N LEU A 476 24.30 5.27 6.30
CA LEU A 476 25.67 4.80 6.08
C LEU A 476 25.98 3.53 6.89
N SER A 477 25.74 3.54 8.21
CA SER A 477 26.12 2.42 9.08
C SER A 477 25.36 1.14 8.73
N ARG A 478 24.07 1.22 8.40
CA ARG A 478 23.27 0.06 7.95
C ARG A 478 23.82 -0.59 6.67
N THR A 479 24.38 0.22 5.77
CA THR A 479 24.96 -0.24 4.51
C THR A 479 26.34 -0.86 4.71
N PHE A 480 27.24 -0.17 5.42
CA PHE A 480 28.65 -0.54 5.52
C PHE A 480 28.96 -1.52 6.67
N TYR A 481 28.07 -1.65 7.66
CA TYR A 481 28.17 -2.65 8.74
C TYR A 481 27.30 -3.89 8.52
N TYR A 482 26.71 -4.03 7.33
CA TYR A 482 25.89 -5.19 6.99
C TYR A 482 26.65 -6.50 7.24
N GLY A 483 26.01 -7.43 7.96
CA GLY A 483 26.60 -8.73 8.30
C GLY A 483 27.61 -8.71 9.46
N CYS A 484 27.82 -7.57 10.12
CA CYS A 484 28.70 -7.46 11.29
C CYS A 484 27.93 -7.00 12.55
N PRO A 485 27.46 -7.95 13.36
CA PRO A 485 26.72 -7.67 14.59
C PRO A 485 27.45 -6.75 15.58
N GLU A 486 28.78 -6.84 15.69
CA GLU A 486 29.59 -5.96 16.54
C GLU A 486 29.51 -4.50 16.10
N SER A 487 29.78 -4.23 14.82
CA SER A 487 29.75 -2.87 14.28
C SER A 487 28.33 -2.29 14.31
N LEU A 488 27.31 -3.11 14.03
CA LEU A 488 25.91 -2.71 14.20
C LEU A 488 25.57 -2.39 15.66
N SER A 489 26.14 -3.12 16.62
CA SER A 489 25.92 -2.85 18.04
C SER A 489 26.48 -1.51 18.49
N ILE A 490 27.67 -1.15 18.02
CA ILE A 490 28.28 0.18 18.26
C ILE A 490 27.45 1.27 17.58
N ALA A 491 26.94 1.01 16.38
CA ALA A 491 26.09 1.95 15.66
C ALA A 491 24.75 2.18 16.37
N SER A 492 24.10 1.12 16.85
CA SER A 492 22.88 1.21 17.65
C SER A 492 23.09 2.00 18.94
N LEU A 493 24.20 1.76 19.65
CA LEU A 493 24.59 2.52 20.85
C LEU A 493 24.77 4.02 20.52
N THR A 494 25.49 4.32 19.45
CA THR A 494 25.76 5.69 18.97
C THR A 494 24.47 6.42 18.57
N MET A 495 23.56 5.74 17.87
CA MET A 495 22.23 6.27 17.49
C MET A 495 21.40 6.64 18.73
N LEU A 496 21.43 5.81 19.76
CA LEU A 496 20.71 6.06 21.01
C LEU A 496 21.33 7.19 21.84
N GLU A 497 22.65 7.39 21.79
CA GLU A 497 23.29 8.54 22.43
C GLU A 497 22.96 9.86 21.74
N LEU A 498 22.95 9.87 20.40
CA LEU A 498 22.43 11.01 19.62
C LEU A 498 20.98 11.30 19.99
N TRP A 499 20.15 10.26 20.12
CA TRP A 499 18.76 10.42 20.56
C TRP A 499 18.67 10.97 21.98
N MET A 500 19.47 10.46 22.93
CA MET A 500 19.51 10.96 24.30
C MET A 500 19.88 12.45 24.34
N ALA A 501 20.84 12.89 23.51
CA ALA A 501 21.19 14.30 23.38
C ALA A 501 20.01 15.15 22.84
N CYS A 502 19.32 14.65 21.82
CA CYS A 502 18.14 15.30 21.26
C CYS A 502 16.97 15.36 22.27
N ASP A 503 16.70 14.26 22.98
CA ASP A 503 15.66 14.15 24.01
C ASP A 503 15.92 15.13 25.16
N LYS A 504 17.16 15.23 25.64
CA LYS A 504 17.54 16.23 26.67
C LYS A 504 17.26 17.66 26.18
N SER A 505 17.72 18.00 24.98
CA SER A 505 17.53 19.34 24.39
C SER A 505 16.04 19.71 24.26
N VAL A 506 15.22 18.81 23.69
CA VAL A 506 13.78 19.10 23.53
C VAL A 506 13.04 19.11 24.86
N CYS A 507 13.46 18.30 25.84
CA CYS A 507 12.84 18.27 27.16
C CYS A 507 13.13 19.55 27.96
N ASP A 508 14.26 20.23 27.69
CA ASP A 508 14.57 21.52 28.29
C ASP A 508 13.80 22.66 27.62
N GLN A 509 13.57 22.59 26.30
CA GLN A 509 12.76 23.55 25.55
C GLN A 509 11.25 23.38 25.79
N ILE A 510 10.78 22.12 25.88
CA ILE A 510 9.39 21.75 26.20
C ILE A 510 9.38 20.86 27.47
N PRO A 511 9.34 21.45 28.67
CA PRO A 511 9.27 20.69 29.92
C PRO A 511 8.08 19.72 30.02
N LEU A 512 6.96 20.04 29.35
CA LEU A 512 5.78 19.17 29.29
C LEU A 512 6.10 17.77 28.73
N LEU A 513 7.11 17.64 27.87
CA LEU A 513 7.51 16.36 27.28
C LEU A 513 8.05 15.38 28.33
N LYS A 514 8.63 15.88 29.44
CA LYS A 514 9.16 15.05 30.54
C LYS A 514 8.07 14.18 31.19
N GLU A 515 6.81 14.58 31.11
CA GLU A 515 5.67 13.82 31.67
C GLU A 515 5.21 12.64 30.78
N TYR A 516 5.72 12.55 29.55
CA TYR A 516 5.39 11.49 28.59
C TYR A 516 6.54 10.50 28.47
N SER A 517 6.19 9.22 28.30
CA SER A 517 7.17 8.17 28.02
C SER A 517 7.71 8.31 26.59
N PRO A 518 9.03 8.17 26.39
CA PRO A 518 9.61 8.09 25.04
C PRO A 518 9.33 6.75 24.35
N GLU A 519 8.76 5.76 25.07
CA GLU A 519 8.40 4.42 24.55
C GLU A 519 9.57 3.59 23.99
N ILE A 520 10.83 3.95 24.30
CA ILE A 520 12.01 3.17 23.90
C ILE A 520 12.18 1.92 24.76
N PRO A 521 12.21 0.71 24.15
CA PRO A 521 12.40 -0.55 24.88
C PRO A 521 13.88 -0.76 25.25
N ALA A 522 14.31 -0.19 26.38
CA ALA A 522 15.69 -0.27 26.86
C ALA A 522 16.18 -1.72 27.08
N GLU A 523 15.27 -2.67 27.27
CA GLU A 523 15.58 -4.09 27.48
C GLU A 523 16.27 -4.71 26.26
N LEU A 524 15.98 -4.23 25.04
CA LEU A 524 16.62 -4.72 23.80
C LEU A 524 18.13 -4.53 23.81
N LEU A 525 18.63 -3.51 24.53
CA LEU A 525 20.05 -3.18 24.55
C LEU A 525 20.92 -4.26 25.23
N GLN A 526 20.28 -5.22 25.92
CA GLN A 526 20.94 -6.43 26.43
C GLN A 526 21.48 -7.34 25.31
N SER A 527 21.01 -7.18 24.08
CA SER A 527 21.43 -7.97 22.92
C SER A 527 22.60 -7.36 22.15
N LEU A 528 23.07 -6.16 22.52
CA LEU A 528 24.23 -5.53 21.88
C LEU A 528 25.51 -6.34 22.15
N LEU A 529 26.34 -6.48 21.12
CA LEU A 529 27.70 -7.05 21.20
C LEU A 529 28.72 -5.95 21.42
N LEU A 530 29.20 -5.81 22.65
CA LEU A 530 30.12 -4.77 23.07
C LEU A 530 31.37 -5.42 23.69
N HIS A 531 32.55 -5.06 23.18
CA HIS A 531 33.82 -5.63 23.63
C HIS A 531 34.60 -4.73 24.60
N SER A 532 34.51 -3.40 24.44
CA SER A 532 35.26 -2.39 25.22
C SER A 532 34.56 -2.00 26.51
N SER A 533 35.32 -1.73 27.58
CA SER A 533 34.77 -1.27 28.87
C SER A 533 34.03 0.06 28.74
N ASN A 534 34.53 0.97 27.89
CA ASN A 534 33.91 2.26 27.61
C ASN A 534 32.51 2.11 26.97
N HIS A 535 32.34 1.16 26.05
CA HIS A 535 31.02 0.88 25.48
C HIS A 535 30.00 0.44 26.54
N PHE A 536 30.42 -0.32 27.57
CA PHE A 536 29.54 -0.69 28.68
C PHE A 536 29.17 0.50 29.56
N GLU A 537 30.12 1.40 29.83
CA GLU A 537 29.85 2.64 30.56
C GLU A 537 28.82 3.50 29.83
N ARG A 538 29.00 3.70 28.52
CA ARG A 538 28.05 4.40 27.64
C ARG A 538 26.66 3.75 27.68
N LEU A 539 26.59 2.42 27.57
CA LEU A 539 25.35 1.67 27.66
C LEU A 539 24.65 1.87 29.02
N VAL A 540 25.38 1.85 30.14
CA VAL A 540 24.80 2.07 31.48
C VAL A 540 24.23 3.47 31.62
N VAL A 541 24.94 4.50 31.14
CA VAL A 541 24.45 5.89 31.15
C VAL A 541 23.15 6.00 30.37
N LEU A 542 23.11 5.42 29.17
CA LEU A 542 21.94 5.45 28.30
C LEU A 542 20.74 4.73 28.91
N GLU A 543 20.91 3.49 29.39
CA GLU A 543 19.83 2.73 30.01
C GLU A 543 19.29 3.43 31.26
N THR A 544 20.17 4.03 32.07
CA THR A 544 19.79 4.81 33.25
C THR A 544 18.94 6.02 32.86
N TYR A 545 19.33 6.71 31.79
CA TYR A 545 18.57 7.84 31.24
C TYR A 545 17.18 7.41 30.76
N ILE A 546 17.08 6.37 29.93
CA ILE A 546 15.78 5.89 29.40
C ILE A 546 14.86 5.44 30.54
N ARG A 547 15.36 4.64 31.49
CA ARG A 547 14.58 4.21 32.65
C ARG A 547 14.14 5.40 33.49
N GLY A 548 15.02 6.36 33.74
CA GLY A 548 14.71 7.60 34.44
C GLY A 548 13.61 8.41 33.73
N ARG A 549 13.62 8.47 32.40
CA ARG A 549 12.56 9.12 31.61
C ARG A 549 11.22 8.41 31.71
N CYS A 550 11.20 7.09 31.94
CA CYS A 550 9.96 6.34 32.11
C CYS A 550 9.35 6.47 33.52
N VAL A 551 10.15 6.76 34.56
CA VAL A 551 9.69 6.92 35.94
C VAL A 551 8.76 8.14 36.07
N GLY A 552 7.58 7.94 36.67
CA GLY A 552 6.63 9.04 36.93
C GLY A 552 5.90 9.58 35.71
N THR A 553 6.03 8.92 34.55
CA THR A 553 5.24 9.25 33.36
C THR A 553 3.75 8.97 33.59
N LEU A 554 2.88 9.70 32.89
CA LEU A 554 1.43 9.49 32.97
C LEU A 554 1.10 8.02 32.67
N SER A 555 0.66 7.28 33.70
CA SER A 555 0.47 5.84 33.65
C SER A 555 -0.42 5.42 32.48
N GLY A 556 0.14 4.72 31.49
CA GLY A 556 -0.51 3.72 30.64
C GLY A 556 -1.66 4.12 29.69
N HIS A 557 -2.14 5.37 29.65
CA HIS A 557 -3.38 5.72 28.94
C HIS A 557 -3.24 6.68 27.76
N SER A 558 -2.06 7.27 27.51
CA SER A 558 -1.88 8.16 26.34
C SER A 558 -0.46 8.13 25.80
N SER A 559 -0.24 7.32 24.76
CA SER A 559 0.97 7.34 23.93
C SER A 559 1.12 8.67 23.20
N ILE A 560 2.32 9.23 23.18
CA ILE A 560 2.62 10.49 22.48
C ILE A 560 2.57 10.34 20.95
N PHE A 561 2.68 9.12 20.45
CA PHE A 561 2.73 8.80 19.01
C PHE A 561 1.36 8.43 18.43
N SER A 562 0.46 7.83 19.23
CA SER A 562 -0.84 7.34 18.73
C SER A 562 -2.07 8.05 19.31
N SER A 563 -1.95 8.79 20.43
CA SER A 563 -3.11 9.39 21.10
C SER A 563 -3.58 10.69 20.44
N PHE A 564 -4.71 10.65 19.73
CA PHE A 564 -5.31 11.81 19.08
C PHE A 564 -6.61 12.26 19.78
N GLY A 565 -6.72 13.55 20.13
CA GLY A 565 -7.96 14.13 20.66
C GLY A 565 -8.38 13.66 22.06
N HIS A 566 -7.47 13.09 22.85
CA HIS A 566 -7.74 12.72 24.24
C HIS A 566 -7.29 13.83 25.21
N LYS A 567 -7.97 13.93 26.37
CA LYS A 567 -7.68 14.97 27.38
C LYS A 567 -6.21 15.04 27.81
N ASN A 568 -5.56 13.87 27.88
CA ASN A 568 -4.16 13.73 28.29
C ASN A 568 -3.19 13.57 27.10
N SER A 569 -3.67 13.65 25.84
CA SER A 569 -2.79 13.69 24.67
C SER A 569 -1.84 14.89 24.75
N PHE A 570 -0.58 14.70 24.35
CA PHE A 570 0.42 15.75 24.34
C PHE A 570 -0.05 16.99 23.56
N SER A 571 -0.57 16.79 22.34
CA SER A 571 -1.07 17.86 21.48
C SER A 571 -2.16 18.72 22.12
N VAL A 572 -3.08 18.11 22.90
CA VAL A 572 -4.15 18.83 23.62
C VAL A 572 -3.59 19.66 24.77
N ARG A 573 -2.66 19.10 25.56
CA ARG A 573 -2.06 19.79 26.71
C ARG A 573 -1.12 20.91 26.25
N TYR A 574 -0.36 20.68 25.18
CA TYR A 574 0.51 21.69 24.58
C TYR A 574 -0.32 22.85 24.00
N TYR A 575 -1.40 22.55 23.26
CA TYR A 575 -2.33 23.55 22.76
C TYR A 575 -2.86 24.47 23.87
N ALA A 576 -3.21 23.90 25.02
CA ALA A 576 -3.76 24.67 26.15
C ALA A 576 -2.78 25.74 26.70
N GLN A 577 -1.47 25.54 26.50
CA GLN A 577 -0.41 26.45 26.95
C GLN A 577 0.10 27.37 25.81
N SER A 578 -0.29 27.10 24.55
CA SER A 578 0.27 27.78 23.39
C SER A 578 -0.68 28.80 22.78
N ILE A 579 -0.34 30.08 22.91
CA ILE A 579 -1.08 31.20 22.32
C ILE A 579 -1.08 31.11 20.78
N VAL A 580 0.05 30.71 20.18
CA VAL A 580 0.18 30.56 18.72
C VAL A 580 -0.88 29.61 18.15
N HIS A 581 -1.07 28.45 18.79
CA HIS A 581 -2.07 27.48 18.37
C HIS A 581 -3.51 27.95 18.63
N GLN A 582 -3.73 28.68 19.72
CA GLN A 582 -5.05 29.26 20.02
C GLN A 582 -5.43 30.32 18.97
N THR A 583 -4.49 31.19 18.60
CA THR A 583 -4.67 32.16 17.51
C THR A 583 -4.92 31.46 16.17
N LEU A 584 -4.13 30.44 15.82
CA LEU A 584 -4.31 29.68 14.59
C LEU A 584 -5.71 29.06 14.50
N ARG A 585 -6.22 28.48 15.60
CA ARG A 585 -7.58 27.96 15.64
C ARG A 585 -8.61 29.07 15.42
N ASN A 586 -8.46 30.20 16.12
CA ASN A 586 -9.38 31.32 16.00
C ASN A 586 -9.42 31.88 14.57
N ASP A 587 -8.27 31.94 13.89
CA ASP A 587 -8.19 32.38 12.49
C ASP A 587 -8.91 31.41 11.55
N ILE A 588 -8.69 30.10 11.71
CA ILE A 588 -9.38 29.07 10.93
C ILE A 588 -10.90 29.14 11.15
N GLU A 589 -11.34 29.23 12.42
CA GLU A 589 -12.77 29.28 12.76
C GLU A 589 -13.43 30.59 12.31
N ARG A 590 -12.71 31.72 12.36
CA ARG A 590 -13.20 33.02 11.85
C ARG A 590 -13.46 32.96 10.35
N VAL A 591 -12.47 32.53 9.56
CA VAL A 591 -12.62 32.39 8.11
C VAL A 591 -13.75 31.40 7.77
N ALA A 592 -13.80 30.26 8.47
CA ALA A 592 -14.86 29.27 8.27
C ALA A 592 -16.26 29.79 8.63
N THR A 593 -16.37 30.69 9.61
CA THR A 593 -17.64 31.32 9.99
C THR A 593 -18.10 32.30 8.92
N GLU A 594 -17.19 33.13 8.40
CA GLU A 594 -17.47 34.06 7.30
C GLU A 594 -17.92 33.32 6.04
N GLU A 595 -17.21 32.25 5.65
CA GLU A 595 -17.58 31.40 4.51
C GLU A 595 -18.93 30.69 4.70
N ARG A 596 -19.18 30.19 5.91
CA ARG A 596 -20.43 29.51 6.27
C ARG A 596 -21.63 30.46 6.22
N GLU A 597 -21.49 31.69 6.70
CA GLU A 597 -22.55 32.71 6.62
C GLU A 597 -22.83 33.12 5.18
N ARG A 598 -21.78 33.34 4.37
CA ARG A 598 -21.94 33.58 2.93
C ARG A 598 -22.68 32.43 2.24
N LYS A 599 -22.36 31.18 2.60
CA LYS A 599 -23.02 30.00 2.03
C LYS A 599 -24.48 29.87 2.48
N ARG A 600 -24.79 30.23 3.74
CA ARG A 600 -26.17 30.29 4.25
C ARG A 600 -27.02 31.28 3.43
N GLN A 601 -26.48 32.47 3.15
CA GLN A 601 -27.17 33.46 2.34
C GLN A 601 -27.39 32.97 0.90
N GLU A 602 -26.38 32.32 0.30
CA GLU A 602 -26.50 31.68 -1.02
C GLU A 602 -27.61 30.61 -1.04
N TYR A 603 -27.73 29.80 0.02
CA TYR A 603 -28.79 28.80 0.14
C TYR A 603 -30.18 29.43 0.15
N HIS A 604 -30.42 30.41 1.02
CA HIS A 604 -31.72 31.09 1.10
C HIS A 604 -32.09 31.80 -0.19
N GLU A 605 -31.12 32.39 -0.89
CA GLU A 605 -31.35 33.01 -2.20
C GLU A 605 -31.78 31.98 -3.25
N LYS A 606 -31.10 30.83 -3.30
CA LYS A 606 -31.46 29.75 -4.22
C LYS A 606 -32.80 29.09 -3.90
N VAL A 607 -33.16 28.99 -2.62
CA VAL A 607 -34.51 28.52 -2.19
C VAL A 607 -35.58 29.50 -2.65
N ARG A 608 -35.38 30.82 -2.43
CA ARG A 608 -36.32 31.84 -2.94
C ARG A 608 -36.47 31.77 -4.46
N GLN A 609 -35.36 31.63 -5.18
CA GLN A 609 -35.38 31.49 -6.63
C GLN A 609 -36.14 30.23 -7.07
N TYR A 610 -35.94 29.11 -6.38
CA TYR A 610 -36.66 27.86 -6.64
C TYR A 610 -38.17 28.04 -6.47
N ASP A 611 -38.60 28.62 -5.35
CA ASP A 611 -40.01 28.84 -5.05
C ASP A 611 -40.67 29.80 -6.05
N MET A 612 -39.96 30.88 -6.44
CA MET A 612 -40.44 31.82 -7.47
C MET A 612 -40.64 31.14 -8.82
N LEU A 613 -39.67 30.33 -9.27
CA LEU A 613 -39.78 29.60 -10.53
C LEU A 613 -40.92 28.58 -10.51
N ARG A 614 -41.10 27.85 -9.39
CA ARG A 614 -42.21 26.90 -9.21
C ARG A 614 -43.58 27.58 -9.17
N GLN A 615 -43.70 28.71 -8.47
CA GLN A 615 -44.93 29.49 -8.47
C GLN A 615 -45.27 30.03 -9.86
N ALA A 616 -44.28 30.60 -10.58
CA ALA A 616 -44.47 31.09 -11.93
C ALA A 616 -44.91 29.97 -12.90
N ALA A 617 -44.34 28.76 -12.77
CA ALA A 617 -44.76 27.60 -13.55
C ALA A 617 -46.19 27.15 -13.22
N ALA A 618 -46.63 27.25 -11.96
CA ALA A 618 -47.97 26.86 -11.53
C ALA A 618 -49.09 27.70 -12.16
N TYR A 619 -48.83 28.98 -12.46
CA TYR A 619 -49.79 29.88 -13.12
C TYR A 619 -49.86 29.69 -14.65
N LEU A 620 -49.02 28.85 -15.24
CA LEU A 620 -49.00 28.60 -16.68
C LEU A 620 -49.67 27.26 -17.02
N THR A 621 -50.37 27.23 -18.15
CA THR A 621 -50.84 26.02 -18.82
C THR A 621 -49.81 25.56 -19.85
N CYS A 622 -49.83 24.27 -20.19
CA CYS A 622 -48.93 23.75 -21.21
C CYS A 622 -49.27 24.33 -22.58
N GLU A 623 -48.23 24.63 -23.38
CA GLU A 623 -48.35 25.10 -24.76
C GLU A 623 -48.33 23.91 -25.72
N TYR A 624 -49.21 23.91 -26.72
CA TYR A 624 -49.31 22.85 -27.72
C TYR A 624 -49.20 23.42 -29.13
N ASN A 625 -48.42 22.77 -29.98
CA ASN A 625 -48.30 23.09 -31.40
C ASN A 625 -49.24 22.18 -32.18
N THR A 626 -49.88 22.74 -33.22
CA THR A 626 -50.75 21.96 -34.12
C THR A 626 -50.02 21.73 -35.44
N TYR A 627 -49.84 20.46 -35.81
CA TYR A 627 -49.34 20.07 -37.13
C TYR A 627 -50.48 19.42 -37.92
N VAL A 628 -50.68 19.86 -39.16
CA VAL A 628 -51.65 19.25 -40.07
C VAL A 628 -50.92 18.31 -41.00
N ASN A 629 -51.29 17.04 -40.98
CA ASN A 629 -50.71 16.03 -41.85
C ASN A 629 -51.15 16.30 -43.30
N GLU A 630 -50.20 16.64 -44.18
CA GLU A 630 -50.46 17.01 -45.58
C GLU A 630 -51.12 15.89 -46.40
N THR A 631 -50.99 14.62 -45.98
CA THR A 631 -51.55 13.46 -46.70
C THR A 631 -52.97 13.10 -46.23
N THR A 632 -53.37 13.46 -45.01
CA THR A 632 -54.66 13.06 -44.42
C THR A 632 -55.58 14.23 -44.04
N GLY A 633 -55.06 15.47 -44.04
CA GLY A 633 -55.80 16.68 -43.69
C GLY A 633 -56.15 16.81 -42.20
N LEU A 634 -55.66 15.91 -41.33
CA LEU A 634 -55.96 15.89 -39.89
C LEU A 634 -54.94 16.71 -39.10
N ALA A 635 -55.44 17.51 -38.15
CA ALA A 635 -54.67 18.34 -37.24
C ALA A 635 -54.32 17.56 -35.96
N HIS A 636 -53.03 17.40 -35.67
CA HIS A 636 -52.53 16.78 -34.45
C HIS A 636 -51.93 17.85 -33.53
N GLN A 637 -52.33 17.85 -32.26
CA GLN A 637 -51.73 18.69 -31.22
C GLN A 637 -50.63 17.92 -30.51
N TYR A 638 -49.42 18.47 -30.47
CA TYR A 638 -48.33 17.94 -29.67
C TYR A 638 -47.83 19.01 -28.71
N HIS A 639 -47.42 18.59 -27.52
CA HIS A 639 -46.88 19.49 -26.52
C HIS A 639 -45.63 20.20 -27.06
N SER A 640 -45.56 21.52 -26.96
CA SER A 640 -44.43 22.30 -27.46
C SER A 640 -43.16 21.95 -26.69
N GLY A 641 -42.09 21.58 -27.40
CA GLY A 641 -40.76 21.37 -26.80
C GLY A 641 -40.19 22.61 -26.12
N SER A 642 -40.73 23.80 -26.43
CA SER A 642 -40.36 25.08 -25.82
C SER A 642 -41.39 25.60 -24.81
N CYS A 643 -42.31 24.76 -24.34
CA CYS A 643 -43.35 25.12 -23.37
C CYS A 643 -42.78 25.87 -22.16
N ARG A 644 -43.26 27.10 -21.94
CA ARG A 644 -42.71 27.98 -20.92
C ARG A 644 -42.84 27.42 -19.50
N LYS A 645 -43.95 26.73 -19.20
CA LYS A 645 -44.17 26.05 -17.92
C LYS A 645 -43.06 25.05 -17.61
N HIS A 646 -42.84 24.11 -18.52
CA HIS A 646 -41.84 23.06 -18.34
C HIS A 646 -40.40 23.58 -18.38
N LEU A 647 -40.15 24.68 -19.10
CA LEU A 647 -38.86 25.37 -19.05
C LEU A 647 -38.59 25.93 -17.64
N LEU A 648 -39.58 26.58 -17.01
CA LEU A 648 -39.45 27.11 -15.65
C LEU A 648 -39.27 25.99 -14.61
N ASP A 649 -40.04 24.90 -14.73
CA ASP A 649 -39.87 23.72 -13.87
C ASP A 649 -38.47 23.10 -14.02
N LYS A 650 -37.95 23.00 -15.25
CA LYS A 650 -36.59 22.51 -15.53
C LYS A 650 -35.53 23.46 -14.97
N GLN A 651 -35.73 24.77 -15.08
CA GLN A 651 -34.85 25.76 -14.45
C GLN A 651 -34.84 25.59 -12.93
N ALA A 652 -36.01 25.47 -12.29
CA ALA A 652 -36.10 25.23 -10.86
C ALA A 652 -35.36 23.93 -10.45
N ASP A 653 -35.58 22.83 -11.18
CA ASP A 653 -34.97 21.53 -10.88
C ASP A 653 -33.46 21.45 -11.15
N SER A 654 -32.92 22.38 -11.94
CA SER A 654 -31.49 22.53 -12.22
C SER A 654 -30.72 23.32 -11.15
N LEU A 655 -31.40 23.99 -10.21
CA LEU A 655 -30.73 24.76 -9.17
C LEU A 655 -29.94 23.84 -8.22
N THR A 656 -28.63 24.08 -8.13
CA THR A 656 -27.71 23.34 -7.27
C THR A 656 -26.95 24.27 -6.33
N ILE A 657 -26.46 23.74 -5.23
CA ILE A 657 -25.60 24.44 -4.27
C ILE A 657 -24.50 23.51 -3.76
N ASP A 658 -23.28 24.03 -3.65
CA ASP A 658 -22.16 23.27 -3.09
C ASP A 658 -22.16 23.30 -1.57
N VAL A 659 -21.89 22.15 -0.94
CA VAL A 659 -21.79 22.01 0.51
C VAL A 659 -20.60 22.79 1.08
N HIS A 660 -20.81 23.41 2.23
CA HIS A 660 -19.75 23.97 3.05
C HIS A 660 -19.46 23.04 4.24
N GLU A 661 -18.33 22.36 4.19
CA GLU A 661 -17.82 21.54 5.29
C GLU A 661 -17.02 22.37 6.30
N TRP A 662 -17.32 22.22 7.60
CA TRP A 662 -16.50 22.83 8.66
C TRP A 662 -15.06 22.27 8.64
N PRO A 663 -14.01 23.11 8.74
CA PRO A 663 -12.63 22.67 8.52
C PRO A 663 -12.08 21.79 9.65
N LEU A 664 -12.44 22.02 10.91
CA LEU A 664 -11.90 21.30 12.06
C LEU A 664 -12.86 20.19 12.55
N PRO A 665 -12.36 19.14 13.22
CA PRO A 665 -13.21 18.14 13.89
C PRO A 665 -14.25 18.77 14.82
N ALA A 666 -15.41 18.11 14.96
CA ALA A 666 -16.49 18.59 15.82
C ALA A 666 -16.18 18.42 17.32
N SER A 667 -15.37 17.42 17.67
CA SER A 667 -14.86 17.25 19.03
C SER A 667 -13.84 18.34 19.33
N GLU A 668 -14.05 19.07 20.43
CA GLU A 668 -13.16 20.17 20.82
C GLU A 668 -11.71 19.68 21.03
N LEU A 669 -11.55 18.50 21.65
CA LEU A 669 -10.22 17.95 21.92
C LEU A 669 -9.52 17.50 20.64
N GLU A 670 -10.24 16.88 19.69
CA GLU A 670 -9.71 16.54 18.37
C GLU A 670 -9.35 17.78 17.56
N ALA A 671 -10.15 18.85 17.66
CA ALA A 671 -9.84 20.13 17.02
C ALA A 671 -8.54 20.74 17.56
N ARG A 672 -8.34 20.72 18.89
CA ARG A 672 -7.08 21.17 19.52
C ARG A 672 -5.88 20.35 19.02
N SER A 673 -6.01 19.02 18.96
CA SER A 673 -4.96 18.15 18.41
C SER A 673 -4.68 18.43 16.93
N ALA A 674 -5.72 18.58 16.11
CA ALA A 674 -5.56 18.90 14.69
C ALA A 674 -4.86 20.26 14.50
N THR A 675 -5.21 21.28 15.29
CA THR A 675 -4.53 22.58 15.23
C THR A 675 -3.06 22.47 15.62
N PHE A 676 -2.72 21.68 16.64
CA PHE A 676 -1.32 21.39 16.98
C PHE A 676 -0.56 20.75 15.81
N GLU A 677 -1.15 19.75 15.15
CA GLU A 677 -0.49 19.06 14.03
C GLU A 677 -0.40 19.90 12.75
N LEU A 678 -1.13 21.02 12.64
CA LEU A 678 -0.94 21.99 11.56
C LEU A 678 0.32 22.86 11.74
N ASN A 679 0.76 23.08 12.98
CA ASN A 679 1.88 23.95 13.35
C ASN A 679 2.76 23.29 14.42
N VAL A 680 3.27 22.09 14.12
CA VAL A 680 4.11 21.36 15.09
C VAL A 680 5.43 22.13 15.33
N PRO A 681 5.83 22.39 16.58
CA PRO A 681 7.12 23.02 16.89
C PRO A 681 8.29 22.23 16.29
N SER A 682 9.26 22.92 15.69
CA SER A 682 10.37 22.31 14.93
C SER A 682 11.19 21.32 15.77
N HIS A 683 11.56 21.70 17.00
CA HIS A 683 12.30 20.84 17.92
C HIS A 683 11.51 19.59 18.33
N PHE A 684 10.20 19.70 18.56
CA PHE A 684 9.34 18.55 18.85
C PHE A 684 9.22 17.63 17.65
N SER A 685 9.04 18.19 16.45
CA SER A 685 9.00 17.42 15.20
C SER A 685 10.30 16.65 14.98
N ALA A 686 11.46 17.30 15.15
CA ALA A 686 12.77 16.66 15.02
C ALA A 686 12.94 15.51 16.02
N TRP A 687 12.61 15.74 17.29
CA TRP A 687 12.62 14.70 18.32
C TRP A 687 11.65 13.56 18.00
N ARG A 688 10.44 13.85 17.54
CA ARG A 688 9.43 12.83 17.19
C ARG A 688 9.95 11.94 16.07
N ASN A 689 10.48 12.53 15.00
CA ASN A 689 11.05 11.78 13.89
C ASN A 689 12.28 10.96 14.32
N MET A 690 13.15 11.53 15.15
CA MET A 690 14.33 10.83 15.68
C MET A 690 13.95 9.66 16.59
N THR A 691 12.96 9.84 17.45
CA THR A 691 12.49 8.78 18.35
C THR A 691 11.82 7.66 17.55
N THR A 692 11.03 7.99 16.53
CA THR A 692 10.45 6.99 15.64
C THR A 692 11.53 6.27 14.78
N LEU A 693 12.56 6.99 14.31
CA LEU A 693 13.74 6.40 13.64
C LEU A 693 14.43 5.38 14.54
N VAL A 694 14.67 5.74 15.81
CA VAL A 694 15.28 4.84 16.78
C VAL A 694 14.40 3.62 17.05
N ILE A 695 13.11 3.80 17.33
CA ILE A 695 12.23 2.67 17.70
C ILE A 695 11.99 1.73 16.51
N ASN A 696 11.58 2.26 15.35
CA ASN A 696 11.17 1.40 14.24
C ASN A 696 12.34 0.91 13.38
N ASP A 697 13.38 1.73 13.19
CA ASP A 697 14.42 1.42 12.19
C ASP A 697 15.74 0.97 12.84
N VAL A 698 16.14 1.55 13.98
CA VAL A 698 17.35 1.12 14.72
C VAL A 698 17.04 -0.09 15.60
N LEU A 699 15.97 -0.02 16.39
CA LEU A 699 15.51 -1.08 17.28
C LEU A 699 14.54 -2.06 16.62
N GLU A 700 14.29 -1.90 15.32
CA GLU A 700 13.49 -2.81 14.47
C GLU A 700 12.13 -3.21 15.08
N CYS A 701 11.48 -2.29 15.80
CA CYS A 701 10.14 -2.51 16.35
C CYS A 701 9.06 -2.26 15.30
N ASN A 702 7.92 -2.93 15.44
CA ASN A 702 6.75 -2.74 14.57
C ASN A 702 5.57 -2.18 15.37
N TYR A 703 4.50 -1.84 14.64
CA TYR A 703 3.24 -1.42 15.23
C TYR A 703 2.31 -2.62 15.42
N SER A 704 1.82 -2.85 16.64
CA SER A 704 0.93 -3.97 16.95
C SER A 704 -0.42 -3.84 16.22
N GLY A 705 -0.79 -4.82 15.40
CA GLY A 705 -2.10 -4.83 14.71
C GLY A 705 -2.31 -3.65 13.75
N SER A 706 -1.25 -3.15 13.13
CA SER A 706 -1.33 -2.00 12.22
C SER A 706 -2.19 -2.32 11.00
N ARG A 707 -2.97 -1.33 10.59
CA ARG A 707 -3.83 -1.41 9.41
C ARG A 707 -3.14 -0.67 8.27
N SER A 708 -3.08 -1.32 7.10
CA SER A 708 -2.63 -0.69 5.84
C SER A 708 -3.83 -0.15 5.05
N ASP A 709 -4.88 0.31 5.77
CA ASP A 709 -6.09 0.85 5.17
C ASP A 709 -5.72 2.01 4.21
N GLU A 710 -6.49 2.16 3.13
CA GLU A 710 -6.25 3.19 2.13
C GLU A 710 -6.37 4.58 2.75
N VAL A 711 -5.25 5.31 2.83
CA VAL A 711 -5.25 6.72 3.22
C VAL A 711 -6.02 7.51 2.17
N VAL A 712 -7.06 8.19 2.62
CA VAL A 712 -7.99 8.87 1.73
C VAL A 712 -7.62 10.35 1.54
N ASP A 713 -7.11 10.97 2.60
CA ASP A 713 -6.70 12.37 2.64
C ASP A 713 -5.75 12.60 3.82
N THR A 714 -5.00 13.70 3.82
CA THR A 714 -4.15 14.11 4.95
C THR A 714 -4.57 15.47 5.47
N LEU A 715 -4.33 15.72 6.77
CA LEU A 715 -4.63 17.02 7.36
C LEU A 715 -3.86 18.16 6.67
N SER A 716 -2.58 17.91 6.36
CA SER A 716 -1.70 18.84 5.64
C SER A 716 -2.24 19.20 4.26
N ASN A 717 -2.82 18.25 3.52
CA ASN A 717 -3.44 18.52 2.22
C ASN A 717 -4.81 19.19 2.33
N TYR A 718 -5.59 18.85 3.36
CA TYR A 718 -6.94 19.38 3.55
C TYR A 718 -6.93 20.85 4.01
N LEU A 719 -5.98 21.23 4.88
CA LEU A 719 -5.80 22.59 5.41
C LEU A 719 -4.42 23.15 5.06
N SER A 720 -3.99 22.95 3.81
CA SER A 720 -2.66 23.37 3.34
C SER A 720 -2.31 24.85 3.56
N PRO A 721 -3.24 25.84 3.51
CA PRO A 721 -2.88 27.23 3.77
C PRO A 721 -2.42 27.49 5.21
N TYR A 722 -2.79 26.60 6.14
CA TYR A 722 -2.49 26.71 7.56
C TYR A 722 -1.37 25.76 8.03
N PHE A 723 -0.89 24.89 7.13
CA PHE A 723 0.16 23.94 7.44
C PHE A 723 1.54 24.60 7.28
N THR A 724 2.30 24.66 8.36
CA THR A 724 3.62 25.35 8.38
C THR A 724 4.81 24.38 8.51
N GLY A 725 4.55 23.07 8.53
CA GLY A 725 5.57 22.04 8.68
C GLY A 725 6.18 21.54 7.37
N VAL A 726 7.26 20.77 7.46
CA VAL A 726 7.75 19.90 6.37
C VAL A 726 6.98 18.57 6.45
N THR A 727 6.81 17.83 5.36
CA THR A 727 6.21 16.49 5.42
C THR A 727 6.99 15.59 6.39
N HIS A 728 6.33 15.20 7.48
CA HIS A 728 6.90 14.41 8.57
C HIS A 728 6.75 12.90 8.31
N ARG A 729 7.53 12.07 9.02
CA ARG A 729 7.30 10.62 9.00
C ARG A 729 5.92 10.29 9.58
N LEU A 730 5.59 10.90 10.73
CA LEU A 730 4.28 10.75 11.36
C LEU A 730 3.39 11.96 11.02
N GLU A 731 2.26 11.69 10.36
CA GLU A 731 1.28 12.69 9.97
C GLU A 731 -0.14 12.28 10.35
N LEU A 732 -1.07 13.25 10.41
CA LEU A 732 -2.49 12.94 10.60
C LEU A 732 -3.16 12.66 9.26
N SER A 733 -3.60 11.42 9.09
CA SER A 733 -4.25 10.92 7.89
C SER A 733 -5.69 10.51 8.17
N SER A 734 -6.57 10.71 7.19
CA SER A 734 -7.99 10.40 7.31
C SER A 734 -8.35 9.07 6.64
N THR A 735 -9.13 8.27 7.34
CA THR A 735 -9.76 7.03 6.83
C THR A 735 -11.05 7.29 6.05
N THR A 736 -11.50 8.55 5.99
CA THR A 736 -12.78 8.96 5.37
C THR A 736 -12.59 10.15 4.43
N LYS A 737 -13.41 10.24 3.37
CA LYS A 737 -13.37 11.34 2.38
C LYS A 737 -13.96 12.63 2.95
N SER A 738 -13.35 13.77 2.65
CA SER A 738 -13.97 15.09 2.87
C SER A 738 -15.28 15.20 2.09
N ASN A 739 -16.30 15.84 2.68
CA ASN A 739 -17.56 16.08 1.97
C ASN A 739 -17.37 16.94 0.71
N LYS A 740 -16.37 17.84 0.68
CA LYS A 740 -15.99 18.67 -0.49
C LYS A 740 -15.48 17.85 -1.68
N ARG A 741 -14.88 16.68 -1.45
CA ARG A 741 -14.29 15.80 -2.48
C ARG A 741 -15.19 14.62 -2.86
N THR A 742 -16.36 14.51 -2.24
CA THR A 742 -17.32 13.45 -2.59
C THR A 742 -18.19 13.88 -3.77
N HIS A 743 -18.79 12.90 -4.47
CA HIS A 743 -19.83 13.16 -5.48
C HIS A 743 -21.04 13.92 -4.94
N ARG A 744 -21.16 14.05 -3.60
CA ARG A 744 -22.25 14.72 -2.89
C ARG A 744 -21.96 16.20 -2.60
N HIS A 745 -20.89 16.77 -3.16
CA HIS A 745 -20.54 18.17 -2.92
C HIS A 745 -21.60 19.13 -3.48
N GLY A 746 -22.14 18.86 -4.66
CA GLY A 746 -23.28 19.60 -5.23
C GLY A 746 -24.61 18.98 -4.82
N LYS A 747 -25.49 19.76 -4.19
CA LYS A 747 -26.85 19.36 -3.77
C LYS A 747 -27.90 20.06 -4.62
N LYS A 748 -28.91 19.34 -5.10
CA LYS A 748 -30.07 19.94 -5.76
C LYS A 748 -30.96 20.61 -4.70
N ILE A 749 -31.37 21.86 -4.95
CA ILE A 749 -32.20 22.63 -4.01
C ILE A 749 -33.51 21.91 -3.72
N LYS A 750 -34.13 21.29 -4.74
CA LYS A 750 -35.38 20.52 -4.61
C LYS A 750 -35.32 19.35 -3.60
N LEU A 751 -34.13 18.87 -3.25
CA LEU A 751 -33.90 17.75 -2.33
C LEU A 751 -33.42 18.22 -0.95
N CYS A 752 -33.13 19.51 -0.78
CA CYS A 752 -32.65 20.07 0.48
C CYS A 752 -33.85 20.37 1.38
N THR A 753 -33.86 19.78 2.58
CA THR A 753 -34.91 19.98 3.58
C THR A 753 -34.61 21.14 4.54
N GLY A 754 -33.34 21.55 4.63
CA GLY A 754 -32.92 22.73 5.39
C GLY A 754 -31.42 23.02 5.26
N GLU A 755 -30.94 24.01 6.03
CA GLU A 755 -29.55 24.46 5.98
C GLU A 755 -28.53 23.35 6.31
N GLY A 756 -28.91 22.38 7.15
CA GLY A 756 -28.04 21.28 7.58
C GLY A 756 -27.58 20.36 6.42
N ASP A 757 -28.32 20.32 5.31
CA ASP A 757 -27.96 19.56 4.12
C ASP A 757 -26.80 20.20 3.34
N VAL A 758 -26.59 21.51 3.53
CA VAL A 758 -25.54 22.31 2.86
C VAL A 758 -24.39 22.62 3.82
N LEU A 759 -24.70 22.94 5.08
CA LEU A 759 -23.72 23.36 6.09
C LEU A 759 -23.29 22.17 6.95
N VAL A 760 -22.49 21.28 6.38
CA VAL A 760 -22.11 20.00 7.01
C VAL A 760 -20.93 20.12 7.98
N LYS A 761 -20.85 19.20 8.94
CA LYS A 761 -19.68 19.07 9.84
C LYS A 761 -18.49 18.43 9.12
N ASN A 762 -17.30 18.55 9.73
CA ASN A 762 -16.09 17.89 9.24
C ASN A 762 -16.27 16.37 9.13
N GLY A 763 -16.17 15.86 7.91
CA GLY A 763 -16.37 14.46 7.58
C GLY A 763 -15.14 13.58 7.73
N LEU A 764 -13.96 14.15 8.05
CA LEU A 764 -12.68 13.45 8.13
C LEU A 764 -12.48 12.79 9.51
N ARG A 765 -11.81 11.64 9.55
CA ARG A 765 -11.50 10.91 10.79
C ARG A 765 -10.00 10.68 10.83
N TYR A 766 -9.32 11.51 11.60
CA TYR A 766 -7.86 11.51 11.68
C TYR A 766 -7.34 10.44 12.64
N GLU A 767 -6.31 9.73 12.19
CA GLU A 767 -5.48 8.83 12.98
C GLU A 767 -4.02 9.10 12.56
N PHE A 768 -3.05 8.91 13.47
CA PHE A 768 -1.63 9.07 13.14
C PHE A 768 -1.19 7.98 12.16
N TYR A 769 -0.44 8.37 11.15
CA TYR A 769 0.01 7.50 10.07
C TYR A 769 1.51 7.66 9.86
N ASP A 770 2.20 6.53 9.75
CA ASP A 770 3.63 6.47 9.42
C ASP A 770 3.78 6.37 7.89
N SER A 771 4.22 7.46 7.27
CA SER A 771 4.37 7.57 5.81
C SER A 771 5.50 6.71 5.25
N VAL A 772 6.50 6.35 6.08
CA VAL A 772 7.62 5.48 5.69
C VAL A 772 7.18 4.01 5.73
N ASN A 773 6.59 3.58 6.85
CA ASN A 773 6.09 2.21 7.01
C ASN A 773 4.73 1.95 6.35
N LYS A 774 4.07 2.99 5.84
CA LYS A 774 2.77 2.97 5.15
C LYS A 774 1.66 2.27 5.96
N CYS A 775 1.53 2.64 7.23
CA CYS A 775 0.52 2.10 8.11
C CYS A 775 0.12 3.07 9.22
N PHE A 776 -1.06 2.85 9.82
CA PHE A 776 -1.50 3.62 10.98
C PHE A 776 -0.70 3.27 12.23
N VAL A 777 -0.31 4.31 12.97
CA VAL A 777 0.49 4.20 14.20
C VAL A 777 -0.36 3.57 15.29
N SER A 778 0.18 2.51 15.90
CA SER A 778 -0.38 1.88 17.10
C SER A 778 0.73 1.71 18.13
N ARG A 779 0.52 0.86 19.14
CA ARG A 779 1.53 0.57 20.16
C ARG A 779 2.76 -0.06 19.50
N PHE A 780 3.95 0.40 19.87
CA PHE A 780 5.19 -0.25 19.47
C PHE A 780 5.31 -1.63 20.12
N GLU A 781 5.67 -2.60 19.30
CA GLU A 781 5.90 -3.98 19.67
C GLU A 781 7.26 -4.41 19.16
N SER A 782 8.10 -4.85 20.10
CA SER A 782 9.40 -5.40 19.76
C SER A 782 9.21 -6.82 19.24
N GLU A 783 9.65 -7.03 18.01
CA GLU A 783 9.87 -8.37 17.47
C GLU A 783 11.32 -8.82 17.73
N ASN A 784 11.57 -10.11 17.54
CA ASN A 784 12.90 -10.70 17.67
C ASN A 784 13.92 -10.21 16.61
N LYS A 785 13.47 -9.43 15.61
CA LYS A 785 14.29 -8.93 14.49
C LYS A 785 15.55 -8.22 14.93
N PHE A 786 15.43 -7.26 15.86
CA PHE A 786 16.59 -6.53 16.38
C PHE A 786 17.66 -7.48 16.93
N VAL A 787 17.23 -8.45 17.74
CA VAL A 787 18.12 -9.45 18.35
C VAL A 787 18.75 -10.35 17.28
N GLU A 788 17.99 -10.71 16.25
CA GLU A 788 18.48 -11.50 15.12
C GLU A 788 19.50 -10.76 14.25
N SER A 789 19.36 -9.44 14.11
CA SER A 789 20.28 -8.55 13.39
C SER A 789 21.58 -8.30 14.17
N HIS A 790 21.52 -8.35 15.51
CA HIS A 790 22.67 -8.17 16.41
C HIS A 790 23.26 -9.50 16.89
N MET A 791 23.13 -10.55 16.08
CA MET A 791 23.65 -11.88 16.38
C MET A 791 24.40 -12.45 15.19
N PHE A 792 25.51 -13.15 15.45
CA PHE A 792 26.27 -13.83 14.40
C PHE A 792 25.42 -14.92 13.74
N LYS A 793 25.50 -15.01 12.41
CA LYS A 793 24.86 -16.06 11.63
C LYS A 793 25.83 -17.23 11.47
N LEU A 794 25.40 -18.41 11.89
CA LEU A 794 26.16 -19.64 11.73
C LEU A 794 25.98 -20.20 10.31
N SER A 795 26.89 -21.08 9.89
CA SER A 795 26.80 -21.74 8.59
C SER A 795 25.52 -22.58 8.44
N GLU A 796 25.06 -22.77 7.20
CA GLU A 796 23.83 -23.52 6.89
C GLU A 796 23.79 -24.93 7.52
N PRO A 797 24.87 -25.74 7.50
CA PRO A 797 24.89 -27.04 8.16
C PRO A 797 24.60 -26.97 9.67
N ASN A 798 25.00 -25.88 10.33
CA ASN A 798 24.91 -25.71 11.77
C ASN A 798 23.77 -24.78 12.20
N ASN A 799 22.79 -24.53 11.33
CA ASN A 799 21.68 -23.63 11.61
C ASN A 799 20.88 -24.00 12.87
N ALA A 800 20.79 -25.30 13.23
CA ALA A 800 20.15 -25.72 14.48
C ALA A 800 20.81 -25.11 15.74
N LEU A 801 22.11 -24.81 15.70
CA LEU A 801 22.83 -24.17 16.79
C LEU A 801 22.48 -22.67 16.95
N GLN A 802 21.88 -22.05 15.93
CA GLN A 802 21.46 -20.65 15.97
C GLN A 802 20.45 -20.37 17.10
N ALA A 803 19.58 -21.34 17.40
CA ALA A 803 18.59 -21.22 18.46
C ALA A 803 19.21 -21.15 19.87
N PHE A 804 20.43 -21.68 20.06
CA PHE A 804 21.12 -21.67 21.35
C PHE A 804 21.80 -20.33 21.63
N ILE A 805 22.32 -19.68 20.59
CA ILE A 805 22.91 -18.34 20.71
C ILE A 805 21.87 -17.21 20.73
N PHE A 806 20.64 -17.50 20.31
CA PHE A 806 19.52 -16.55 20.34
C PHE A 806 19.02 -16.33 21.78
N ARG A 807 19.42 -15.20 22.38
CA ARG A 807 19.11 -14.83 23.78
C ARG A 807 18.46 -13.44 23.84
N PRO A 808 17.16 -13.33 23.49
CA PRO A 808 16.43 -12.07 23.56
C PRO A 808 16.09 -11.68 25.02
N PRO A 809 15.67 -10.43 25.26
CA PRO A 809 15.20 -10.01 26.58
C PRO A 809 14.05 -10.88 27.10
N GLY A 810 14.04 -11.20 28.40
CA GLY A 810 13.09 -12.14 29.01
C GLY A 810 13.40 -13.62 28.78
N ARG A 811 14.40 -13.95 27.95
CA ARG A 811 14.95 -15.31 27.77
C ARG A 811 16.48 -15.28 27.78
N GLU A 812 17.04 -14.59 28.78
CA GLU A 812 18.46 -14.26 28.83
C GLU A 812 19.34 -15.50 29.06
N ASN A 813 18.77 -16.55 29.68
CA ASN A 813 19.44 -17.85 29.81
C ASN A 813 19.51 -18.65 28.49
N GLY A 814 18.83 -18.20 27.44
CA GLY A 814 18.67 -18.95 26.19
C GLY A 814 17.85 -20.23 26.39
N LEU A 815 18.09 -21.22 25.52
CA LEU A 815 17.54 -22.56 25.67
C LEU A 815 18.16 -23.28 26.89
N THR A 816 17.42 -24.24 27.45
CA THR A 816 17.86 -24.98 28.64
C THR A 816 18.77 -26.16 28.29
N PRO A 817 19.54 -26.73 29.23
CA PRO A 817 20.29 -27.97 29.00
C PRO A 817 19.43 -29.14 28.47
N ASN A 818 18.14 -29.21 28.84
CA ASN A 818 17.23 -30.22 28.29
C ASN A 818 17.03 -30.09 26.78
N HIS A 819 17.04 -28.87 26.22
CA HIS A 819 16.93 -28.65 24.78
C HIS A 819 18.19 -29.16 24.07
N VAL A 820 19.37 -28.98 24.67
CA VAL A 820 20.63 -29.56 24.17
C VAL A 820 20.51 -31.08 23.99
N LEU A 821 19.80 -31.74 24.91
CA LEU A 821 19.58 -33.19 24.88
C LEU A 821 18.42 -33.59 23.96
N SER A 822 17.33 -32.83 23.89
CA SER A 822 16.15 -33.22 23.13
C SER A 822 16.27 -32.93 21.63
N GLN A 823 17.09 -31.96 21.22
CA GLN A 823 17.25 -31.52 19.82
C GLN A 823 18.40 -32.21 19.08
N GLN A 824 18.90 -33.33 19.60
CA GLN A 824 20.04 -34.06 19.01
C GLN A 824 19.81 -34.52 17.56
N CYS A 825 18.55 -34.71 17.15
CA CYS A 825 18.20 -35.06 15.79
C CYS A 825 18.33 -33.90 14.79
N ASP A 826 18.38 -32.66 15.28
CA ASP A 826 18.40 -31.46 14.44
C ASP A 826 19.84 -30.99 14.16
N TYR A 827 20.84 -31.56 14.87
CA TYR A 827 22.24 -31.20 14.70
C TYR A 827 22.82 -31.72 13.38
N SER A 828 23.83 -31.01 12.87
CA SER A 828 24.56 -31.39 11.66
C SER A 828 25.16 -32.80 11.79
N GLN A 829 25.08 -33.58 10.71
CA GLN A 829 25.78 -34.86 10.60
C GLN A 829 27.29 -34.68 10.36
N ASP A 830 27.74 -33.48 10.00
CA ASP A 830 29.15 -33.15 9.78
C ASP A 830 29.93 -33.00 11.10
N LEU A 831 29.22 -32.82 12.21
CA LEU A 831 29.78 -32.71 13.55
C LEU A 831 29.56 -33.99 14.33
N SER A 832 30.50 -34.33 15.22
CA SER A 832 30.22 -35.39 16.19
C SER A 832 29.09 -34.96 17.13
N LEU A 833 28.31 -35.93 17.62
CA LEU A 833 27.21 -35.64 18.54
C LEU A 833 27.69 -34.94 19.83
N GLU A 834 28.86 -35.35 20.35
CA GLU A 834 29.43 -34.74 21.55
C GLU A 834 29.94 -33.32 21.27
N GLU A 835 30.47 -33.06 20.08
CA GLU A 835 30.87 -31.71 19.65
C GLU A 835 29.65 -30.80 19.52
N SER A 836 28.59 -31.25 18.86
CA SER A 836 27.34 -30.47 18.72
C SER A 836 26.72 -30.14 20.08
N LYS A 837 26.68 -31.11 21.00
CA LYS A 837 26.22 -30.87 22.38
C LYS A 837 27.10 -29.85 23.10
N ALA A 838 28.42 -29.92 22.93
CA ALA A 838 29.33 -29.00 23.57
C ALA A 838 29.16 -27.58 23.03
N MET A 839 29.03 -27.41 21.71
CA MET A 839 28.74 -26.13 21.06
C MET A 839 27.40 -25.55 21.53
N ALA A 840 26.33 -26.35 21.55
CA ALA A 840 25.01 -25.95 22.03
C ALA A 840 24.99 -25.59 23.52
N SER A 841 25.88 -26.18 24.33
CA SER A 841 25.96 -25.92 25.78
C SER A 841 26.68 -24.62 26.13
N LEU A 842 27.58 -24.12 25.28
CA LEU A 842 28.35 -22.89 25.52
C LEU A 842 27.46 -21.68 25.90
N PRO A 843 26.41 -21.32 25.12
CA PRO A 843 25.58 -20.14 25.39
C PRO A 843 24.51 -20.34 26.48
N VAL A 844 24.37 -21.55 27.04
CA VAL A 844 23.31 -21.90 28.00
C VAL A 844 23.62 -21.32 29.38
N GLY A 845 22.72 -20.44 29.85
CA GLY A 845 22.82 -19.79 31.16
C GLY A 845 23.78 -18.62 31.16
N TYR A 846 23.24 -17.39 31.18
CA TYR A 846 24.06 -16.17 31.02
C TYR A 846 25.08 -15.96 32.15
N ARG A 847 24.83 -16.51 33.34
CA ARG A 847 25.74 -16.40 34.49
C ARG A 847 26.83 -17.47 34.54
N ILE A 848 26.84 -18.44 33.63
CA ILE A 848 27.82 -19.54 33.66
C ILE A 848 28.61 -19.67 32.36
N LEU A 849 28.53 -18.65 31.49
CA LEU A 849 29.14 -18.66 30.16
C LEU A 849 30.66 -18.82 30.23
N TRP A 850 31.28 -18.10 31.17
CA TRP A 850 32.72 -18.11 31.35
C TRP A 850 33.21 -19.44 31.92
N GLU A 851 32.47 -20.05 32.85
CA GLU A 851 32.75 -21.39 33.35
C GLU A 851 32.61 -22.45 32.25
N ASN A 852 31.56 -22.35 31.41
CA ASN A 852 31.38 -23.23 30.26
C ASN A 852 32.59 -23.15 29.30
N LEU A 853 33.09 -21.94 29.03
CA LEU A 853 34.30 -21.71 28.23
C LEU A 853 35.56 -22.30 28.89
N LEU A 854 35.74 -22.08 30.20
CA LEU A 854 36.89 -22.58 30.94
C LEU A 854 36.97 -24.12 30.89
N VAL A 855 35.82 -24.80 31.03
CA VAL A 855 35.74 -26.26 30.89
C VAL A 855 36.23 -26.71 29.51
N GLN A 856 35.87 -26.00 28.43
CA GLN A 856 36.31 -26.34 27.08
C GLN A 856 37.80 -26.08 26.85
N LEU A 857 38.43 -25.11 27.53
CA LEU A 857 39.87 -24.88 27.40
C LEU A 857 40.71 -26.04 27.98
N PHE A 858 40.30 -26.55 29.15
CA PHE A 858 41.00 -27.65 29.83
C PHE A 858 40.60 -29.04 29.33
N SER A 859 39.34 -29.23 28.95
CA SER A 859 38.78 -30.50 28.45
C SER A 859 37.99 -30.27 27.16
N PRO A 860 38.66 -29.95 26.04
CA PRO A 860 38.01 -29.57 24.79
C PRO A 860 37.17 -30.72 24.23
N LYS A 861 35.86 -30.48 24.14
CA LYS A 861 34.93 -31.27 23.31
C LYS A 861 34.52 -30.52 22.06
N VAL A 862 34.63 -29.19 22.07
CA VAL A 862 34.47 -28.34 20.89
C VAL A 862 35.77 -28.27 20.10
N ASP A 863 35.65 -28.21 18.77
CA ASP A 863 36.75 -27.82 17.91
C ASP A 863 36.81 -26.30 17.79
N PHE A 864 37.80 -25.70 18.44
CA PHE A 864 38.04 -24.25 18.40
C PHE A 864 38.45 -23.75 17.01
N ASN A 865 38.88 -24.65 16.10
CA ASN A 865 39.32 -24.26 14.75
C ASN A 865 38.17 -24.12 13.73
N LYS A 866 36.92 -24.34 14.14
CA LYS A 866 35.75 -24.12 13.28
C LYS A 866 35.25 -22.68 13.39
N SER A 867 34.90 -22.10 12.25
CA SER A 867 34.37 -20.73 12.15
C SER A 867 33.14 -20.54 13.02
N ASP A 868 32.18 -21.48 12.98
CA ASP A 868 30.96 -21.42 13.81
C ASP A 868 31.26 -21.49 15.31
N THR A 869 32.24 -22.29 15.74
CA THR A 869 32.67 -22.32 17.15
C THR A 869 33.19 -20.95 17.57
N ALA A 870 34.04 -20.32 16.74
CA ALA A 870 34.55 -18.98 17.02
C ALA A 870 33.43 -17.94 17.05
N LEU A 871 32.46 -18.00 16.13
CA LEU A 871 31.28 -17.11 16.10
C LEU A 871 30.40 -17.26 17.35
N ILE A 872 30.15 -18.50 17.81
CA ILE A 872 29.43 -18.75 19.07
C ILE A 872 30.18 -18.15 20.25
N ILE A 873 31.51 -18.34 20.33
CA ILE A 873 32.34 -17.79 21.40
C ILE A 873 32.26 -16.26 21.40
N MET A 874 32.43 -15.60 20.26
CA MET A 874 32.33 -14.14 20.13
C MET A 874 30.95 -13.64 20.54
N GLN A 875 29.88 -14.31 20.10
CA GLN A 875 28.51 -13.98 20.50
C GLN A 875 28.35 -13.97 22.03
N ILE A 876 28.87 -14.98 22.73
CA ILE A 876 28.63 -15.10 24.18
C ILE A 876 29.50 -14.17 25.02
N ILE A 877 30.73 -13.87 24.60
CA ILE A 877 31.66 -13.03 25.37
C ILE A 877 31.39 -11.54 25.18
N ASP A 878 30.85 -11.13 24.02
CA ASP A 878 30.57 -9.73 23.69
C ASP A 878 29.12 -9.33 23.95
N GLN A 879 28.16 -10.27 23.96
CA GLN A 879 26.76 -9.92 24.26
C GLN A 879 26.62 -9.36 25.68
N ALA A 880 26.11 -8.13 25.77
CA ALA A 880 26.05 -7.38 27.02
C ALA A 880 25.23 -8.07 28.12
N GLY A 881 24.08 -8.64 27.77
CA GLY A 881 23.19 -9.31 28.73
C GLY A 881 22.58 -8.36 29.78
N PRO A 882 21.96 -8.90 30.83
CA PRO A 882 21.23 -8.10 31.83
C PRO A 882 22.12 -7.13 32.63
N PRO A 883 21.58 -5.99 33.11
CA PRO A 883 22.31 -5.11 34.01
C PRO A 883 22.64 -5.80 35.35
N PHE A 884 23.82 -5.51 35.91
CA PHE A 884 24.20 -5.92 37.26
C PHE A 884 24.18 -4.70 38.17
N CYS A 885 23.50 -4.80 39.33
CA CYS A 885 23.25 -3.65 40.19
C CYS A 885 24.57 -2.97 40.60
N GLY A 886 24.72 -1.68 40.27
CA GLY A 886 25.87 -0.87 40.66
C GLY A 886 27.18 -1.15 39.90
N SER A 887 27.13 -1.88 38.77
CA SER A 887 28.33 -2.24 37.99
C SER A 887 28.15 -2.03 36.49
N THR A 888 29.24 -1.69 35.81
CA THR A 888 29.34 -1.53 34.36
C THR A 888 29.46 -2.88 33.62
N TYR A 889 30.00 -3.92 34.27
CA TYR A 889 30.40 -5.18 33.60
C TYR A 889 29.27 -6.20 33.36
N ARG A 890 28.00 -5.81 33.62
CA ARG A 890 26.78 -6.61 33.39
C ARG A 890 26.75 -7.96 34.12
N ALA A 891 25.57 -8.58 34.18
CA ALA A 891 25.40 -9.79 34.97
C ALA A 891 26.01 -11.03 34.31
N SER A 892 26.23 -10.99 32.98
CA SER A 892 26.82 -12.10 32.21
C SER A 892 28.34 -12.21 32.34
N HIS A 893 29.02 -11.16 32.81
CA HIS A 893 30.49 -11.14 32.88
C HIS A 893 31.01 -10.98 34.31
N GLN A 894 30.20 -11.33 35.32
CA GLN A 894 30.55 -11.22 36.73
C GLN A 894 31.81 -12.02 37.11
N GLN A 895 32.07 -13.14 36.43
CA GLN A 895 33.26 -13.98 36.69
C GLN A 895 34.58 -13.26 36.39
N LEU A 896 34.56 -12.25 35.52
CA LEU A 896 35.77 -11.48 35.19
C LEU A 896 36.26 -10.60 36.34
N PHE A 897 35.51 -10.49 37.45
CA PHE A 897 35.97 -9.85 38.68
C PHE A 897 36.79 -10.75 39.60
N ASP A 898 36.82 -12.06 39.34
CA ASP A 898 37.56 -13.00 40.15
C ASP A 898 38.97 -13.19 39.59
N ASP A 899 39.95 -12.63 40.28
CA ASP A 899 41.37 -12.72 39.90
C ASP A 899 41.84 -14.18 39.76
N THR A 900 41.36 -15.08 40.64
CA THR A 900 41.69 -16.52 40.58
C THR A 900 41.10 -17.15 39.32
N PHE A 901 39.88 -16.75 38.95
CA PHE A 901 39.26 -17.21 37.72
C PHE A 901 40.04 -16.74 36.49
N LEU A 902 40.44 -15.46 36.44
CA LEU A 902 41.20 -14.91 35.33
C LEU A 902 42.59 -15.55 35.18
N GLU A 903 43.31 -15.79 36.28
CA GLU A 903 44.59 -16.52 36.27
C GLU A 903 44.42 -17.91 35.64
N ARG A 904 43.38 -18.65 36.07
CA ARG A 904 43.09 -20.00 35.54
C ARG A 904 42.63 -19.95 34.08
N LEU A 905 41.94 -18.88 33.67
CA LEU A 905 41.56 -18.65 32.28
C LEU A 905 42.79 -18.41 31.41
N LEU A 906 43.72 -17.56 31.84
CA LEU A 906 44.98 -17.28 31.15
C LEU A 906 45.86 -18.53 31.03
N GLU A 907 45.92 -19.36 32.07
CA GLU A 907 46.58 -20.67 32.05
C GLU A 907 45.98 -21.59 30.98
N GLY A 908 44.65 -21.73 30.96
CA GLY A 908 43.94 -22.54 29.97
C GLY A 908 44.14 -22.05 28.53
N LEU A 909 44.16 -20.73 28.32
CA LEU A 909 44.45 -20.10 27.03
C LEU A 909 45.90 -20.36 26.60
N SER A 910 46.86 -20.21 27.51
CA SER A 910 48.28 -20.44 27.25
C SER A 910 48.54 -21.89 26.85
N HIS A 911 48.02 -22.86 27.60
CA HIS A 911 48.09 -24.28 27.24
C HIS A 911 47.42 -24.57 25.89
N SER A 912 46.35 -23.87 25.55
CA SER A 912 45.67 -24.04 24.26
C SER A 912 46.50 -23.52 23.09
N VAL A 913 47.14 -22.36 23.23
CA VAL A 913 48.10 -21.83 22.25
C VAL A 913 49.30 -22.76 22.10
N ASP A 914 49.82 -23.33 23.20
CA ASP A 914 50.92 -24.29 23.18
C ASP A 914 50.66 -25.51 22.29
N ARG A 915 49.41 -26.01 22.30
CA ARG A 915 48.98 -27.14 21.46
C ARG A 915 48.94 -26.80 19.98
N ILE A 916 48.57 -25.57 19.61
CA ILE A 916 48.32 -25.19 18.22
C ILE A 916 49.49 -24.47 17.55
N GLN A 917 50.44 -23.89 18.30
CA GLN A 917 51.48 -22.99 17.77
C GLN A 917 52.31 -23.55 16.60
N LYS A 918 52.40 -24.87 16.45
CA LYS A 918 53.12 -25.54 15.34
C LYS A 918 52.23 -25.90 14.14
N ASN A 919 50.93 -25.65 14.22
CA ASN A 919 49.95 -25.96 13.18
C ASN A 919 49.23 -24.69 12.70
N TRP A 920 49.68 -24.13 11.58
CA TRP A 920 49.11 -22.92 10.99
C TRP A 920 47.65 -23.09 10.53
N GLU A 921 47.19 -24.32 10.29
CA GLU A 921 45.79 -24.60 9.92
C GLU A 921 44.84 -24.28 11.09
N SER A 922 45.37 -24.17 12.32
CA SER A 922 44.62 -23.87 13.55
C SER A 922 44.36 -22.37 13.79
N TYR A 923 44.35 -21.55 12.74
CA TYR A 923 44.30 -20.09 12.88
C TYR A 923 42.97 -19.58 13.44
N VAL A 924 41.85 -20.25 13.16
CA VAL A 924 40.54 -19.87 13.71
C VAL A 924 40.52 -20.06 15.22
N ALA A 925 41.18 -21.12 15.72
CA ALA A 925 41.33 -21.34 17.17
C ALA A 925 42.13 -20.21 17.83
N LEU A 926 43.21 -19.74 17.18
CA LEU A 926 43.98 -18.59 17.67
C LEU A 926 43.11 -17.33 17.80
N ARG A 927 42.22 -17.08 16.82
CA ARG A 927 41.26 -15.96 16.90
C ARG A 927 40.30 -16.09 18.08
N ALA A 928 39.79 -17.29 18.35
CA ALA A 928 38.92 -17.52 19.50
C ALA A 928 39.64 -17.24 20.82
N PHE A 929 40.89 -17.73 20.97
CA PHE A 929 41.69 -17.50 22.18
C PHE A 929 42.05 -16.02 22.38
N ILE A 930 42.39 -15.31 21.30
CA ILE A 930 42.62 -13.86 21.35
C ILE A 930 41.35 -13.13 21.80
N ALA A 931 40.18 -13.49 21.28
CA ALA A 931 38.91 -12.85 21.66
C ALA A 931 38.60 -12.99 23.15
N ILE A 932 38.72 -14.22 23.67
CA ILE A 932 38.52 -14.53 25.08
C ILE A 932 39.51 -13.74 25.94
N ALA A 933 40.79 -13.71 25.54
CA ALA A 933 41.83 -13.00 26.26
C ALA A 933 41.61 -11.48 26.28
N ILE A 934 41.19 -10.86 25.17
CA ILE A 934 40.92 -9.41 25.09
C ILE A 934 39.81 -9.04 26.08
N ARG A 935 38.72 -9.81 26.06
CA ARG A 935 37.58 -9.56 26.93
C ARG A 935 37.94 -9.74 28.41
N ALA A 936 38.71 -10.78 28.72
CA ALA A 936 39.20 -11.04 30.07
C ALA A 936 40.15 -9.93 30.57
N MET A 937 41.06 -9.44 29.72
CA MET A 937 41.99 -8.36 30.08
C MET A 937 41.25 -7.05 30.36
N ASN A 938 40.30 -6.65 29.50
CA ASN A 938 39.50 -5.44 29.69
C ASN A 938 38.65 -5.51 30.98
N GLY A 939 38.27 -6.71 31.42
CA GLY A 939 37.57 -6.95 32.68
C GLY A 939 38.45 -6.95 33.93
N SER A 940 39.77 -7.13 33.79
CA SER A 940 40.68 -7.34 34.91
C SER A 940 41.01 -6.02 35.64
N PRO A 941 40.75 -5.93 36.95
CA PRO A 941 41.13 -4.75 37.73
C PRO A 941 42.61 -4.76 38.17
N VAL A 942 43.33 -5.87 37.98
CA VAL A 942 44.65 -6.10 38.57
C VAL A 942 45.79 -5.84 37.56
N PRO A 943 46.67 -4.84 37.80
CA PRO A 943 47.73 -4.49 36.86
C PRO A 943 48.80 -5.57 36.63
N SER A 944 49.09 -6.43 37.62
CA SER A 944 50.05 -7.53 37.45
C SER A 944 49.53 -8.56 36.45
N LEU A 945 48.28 -8.96 36.60
CA LEU A 945 47.61 -9.90 35.70
C LEU A 945 47.45 -9.31 34.29
N GLN A 946 47.11 -8.02 34.17
CA GLN A 946 47.10 -7.33 32.88
C GLN A 946 48.46 -7.46 32.16
N LYS A 947 49.61 -7.36 32.86
CA LYS A 947 50.93 -7.55 32.23
C LYS A 947 51.12 -8.97 31.68
N GLU A 948 50.61 -9.99 32.37
CA GLU A 948 50.67 -11.37 31.90
C GLU A 948 49.83 -11.56 30.64
N TYR A 949 48.64 -10.95 30.57
CA TYR A 949 47.85 -10.90 29.33
C TYR A 949 48.57 -10.18 28.19
N HIS A 950 49.27 -9.06 28.44
CA HIS A 950 50.10 -8.40 27.41
C HIS A 950 51.19 -9.34 26.86
N GLN A 951 51.83 -10.13 27.73
CA GLN A 951 52.81 -11.14 27.29
C GLN A 951 52.16 -12.25 26.46
N PHE A 952 50.96 -12.70 26.85
CA PHE A 952 50.17 -13.64 26.07
C PHE A 952 49.83 -13.10 24.68
N PHE A 953 49.43 -11.83 24.55
CA PHE A 953 49.19 -11.22 23.23
C PHE A 953 50.45 -11.10 22.39
N ARG A 954 51.60 -10.73 22.99
CA ARG A 954 52.91 -10.74 22.31
C ARG A 954 53.20 -12.13 21.73
N ARG A 955 52.98 -13.17 22.54
CA ARG A 955 53.15 -14.56 22.12
C ARG A 955 52.21 -14.94 20.97
N CYS A 956 50.93 -14.61 21.05
CA CYS A 956 49.96 -14.89 19.99
C CYS A 956 50.32 -14.20 18.66
N ARG A 957 50.77 -12.95 18.73
CA ARG A 957 51.25 -12.19 17.57
C ARG A 957 52.47 -12.85 16.92
N GLN A 958 53.43 -13.30 17.74
CA GLN A 958 54.58 -14.03 17.22
C GLN A 958 54.17 -15.32 16.50
N VAL A 959 53.27 -16.11 17.10
CA VAL A 959 52.74 -17.34 16.47
C VAL A 959 52.06 -17.03 15.12
N ALA A 960 51.23 -15.98 15.06
CA ALA A 960 50.59 -15.57 13.81
C ALA A 960 51.61 -15.14 12.74
N MET A 961 52.66 -14.41 13.14
CA MET A 961 53.73 -13.98 12.23
C MET A 961 54.57 -15.17 11.73
N ASP A 962 54.90 -16.12 12.59
CA ASP A 962 55.61 -17.35 12.21
C ASP A 962 54.80 -18.16 11.19
N TRP A 963 53.47 -18.25 11.37
CA TRP A 963 52.57 -18.90 10.41
C TRP A 963 52.51 -18.17 9.08
N ILE A 964 52.43 -16.83 9.10
CA ILE A 964 52.48 -16.01 7.88
C ILE A 964 53.78 -16.28 7.10
N ASP A 965 54.92 -16.34 7.79
CA ASP A 965 56.22 -16.57 7.17
C ASP A 965 56.27 -17.95 6.50
N ILE A 966 55.80 -19.01 7.18
CA ILE A 966 55.66 -20.35 6.61
C ILE A 966 54.74 -20.37 5.38
N LEU A 967 53.62 -19.65 5.43
CA LEU A 967 52.64 -19.62 4.34
C LEU A 967 53.15 -18.85 3.12
N LEU A 968 53.86 -17.73 3.33
CA LEU A 968 54.48 -16.95 2.25
C LEU A 968 55.60 -17.74 1.56
N GLU A 969 56.40 -18.50 2.31
CA GLU A 969 57.40 -19.41 1.73
C GLU A 969 56.72 -20.48 0.85
N LYS A 970 55.65 -21.11 1.34
CA LYS A 970 54.89 -22.11 0.56
C LYS A 970 54.28 -21.52 -0.70
N LEU A 971 53.73 -20.32 -0.64
CA LEU A 971 53.11 -19.62 -1.78
C LEU A 971 54.08 -19.50 -2.98
N SER A 972 55.38 -19.31 -2.71
CA SER A 972 56.41 -19.15 -3.75
C SER A 972 56.65 -20.41 -4.61
N GLY A 973 56.17 -21.59 -4.17
CA GLY A 973 56.43 -22.88 -4.80
C GLY A 973 55.28 -23.51 -5.60
N TYR A 974 54.10 -22.88 -5.67
CA TYR A 974 52.93 -23.43 -6.39
C TYR A 974 52.68 -22.69 -7.70
N ASP A 975 52.40 -23.42 -8.80
CA ASP A 975 52.01 -22.86 -10.10
C ASP A 975 50.50 -22.79 -10.34
N ASN A 976 49.69 -23.48 -9.52
CA ASN A 976 48.22 -23.51 -9.63
C ASN A 976 47.58 -22.23 -9.05
N GLU A 977 46.80 -21.53 -9.86
CA GLU A 977 46.13 -20.27 -9.50
C GLU A 977 45.05 -20.44 -8.43
N GLU A 978 44.29 -21.54 -8.44
CA GLU A 978 43.24 -21.82 -7.43
C GLU A 978 43.85 -22.02 -6.04
N GLN A 979 44.93 -22.79 -5.97
CA GLN A 979 45.66 -23.02 -4.71
C GLN A 979 46.30 -21.71 -4.20
N ARG A 980 46.84 -20.87 -5.09
CA ARG A 980 47.36 -19.55 -4.71
C ARG A 980 46.27 -18.67 -4.10
N GLN A 981 45.06 -18.67 -4.65
CA GLN A 981 43.94 -17.89 -4.09
C GLN A 981 43.55 -18.36 -2.68
N GLU A 982 43.51 -19.68 -2.44
CA GLU A 982 43.26 -20.24 -1.11
C GLU A 982 44.32 -19.79 -0.10
N PHE A 983 45.60 -19.89 -0.47
CA PHE A 983 46.69 -19.39 0.37
C PHE A 983 46.61 -17.88 0.61
N TYR A 984 46.23 -17.07 -0.39
CA TYR A 984 46.02 -15.63 -0.20
C TYR A 984 44.94 -15.35 0.85
N LEU A 985 43.82 -16.07 0.80
CA LEU A 985 42.74 -15.93 1.77
C LEU A 985 43.22 -16.31 3.18
N ILE A 986 43.92 -17.43 3.33
CA ILE A 986 44.42 -17.90 4.63
C ILE A 986 45.45 -16.91 5.20
N ILE A 987 46.45 -16.47 4.42
CA ILE A 987 47.45 -15.50 4.87
C ILE A 987 46.77 -14.18 5.28
N SER A 988 45.80 -13.72 4.48
CA SER A 988 44.99 -12.54 4.80
C SER A 988 44.25 -12.71 6.13
N GLN A 989 43.62 -13.87 6.37
CA GLN A 989 42.93 -14.16 7.63
C GLN A 989 43.88 -14.21 8.83
N VAL A 990 45.03 -14.87 8.73
CA VAL A 990 46.03 -14.92 9.81
C VAL A 990 46.55 -13.50 10.12
N ALA A 991 46.82 -12.69 9.11
CA ALA A 991 47.23 -11.30 9.29
C ALA A 991 46.12 -10.46 9.92
N LEU A 992 44.85 -10.66 9.55
CA LEU A 992 43.71 -10.01 10.18
C LEU A 992 43.56 -10.41 11.65
N ILE A 993 43.78 -11.68 11.99
CA ILE A 993 43.75 -12.18 13.37
C ILE A 993 44.90 -11.58 14.19
N CYS A 994 46.08 -11.43 13.58
CA CYS A 994 47.19 -10.71 14.20
C CYS A 994 46.79 -9.27 14.54
N ILE A 995 46.16 -8.54 13.61
CA ILE A 995 45.65 -7.18 13.87
C ILE A 995 44.55 -7.19 14.93
N ALA A 996 43.65 -8.19 14.94
CA ALA A 996 42.58 -8.31 15.93
C ALA A 996 43.12 -8.41 17.37
N SER A 997 44.35 -8.91 17.57
CA SER A 997 44.99 -8.93 18.90
C SER A 997 45.28 -7.54 19.50
N PHE A 998 45.22 -6.48 18.68
CA PHE A 998 45.36 -5.10 19.11
C PHE A 998 44.01 -4.43 19.42
N ASP A 999 42.87 -5.12 19.30
CA ASP A 999 41.53 -4.54 19.58
C ASP A 999 41.19 -4.49 21.08
N VAL A 1000 42.10 -3.89 21.85
CA VAL A 1000 42.01 -3.70 23.29
C VAL A 1000 41.57 -2.28 23.63
N ASP A 1001 41.25 -2.02 24.90
CA ASP A 1001 40.94 -0.65 25.35
C ASP A 1001 42.13 0.30 25.12
N GLU A 1002 41.85 1.60 24.88
CA GLU A 1002 42.83 2.59 24.41
C GLU A 1002 44.10 2.67 25.28
N VAL A 1003 43.95 2.53 26.60
CA VAL A 1003 45.06 2.52 27.56
C VAL A 1003 46.03 1.38 27.28
N HIS A 1004 45.52 0.19 26.99
CA HIS A 1004 46.33 -0.99 26.65
C HIS A 1004 46.91 -0.89 25.25
N LEU A 1005 46.14 -0.37 24.29
CA LEU A 1005 46.61 -0.20 22.92
C LEU A 1005 47.81 0.75 22.87
N ARG A 1006 47.76 1.88 23.59
CA ARG A 1006 48.88 2.82 23.72
C ARG A 1006 50.12 2.12 24.26
N LEU A 1007 49.99 1.39 25.36
CA LEU A 1007 51.11 0.63 25.96
C LEU A 1007 51.71 -0.41 25.00
N MET A 1008 50.89 -1.06 24.17
CA MET A 1008 51.37 -2.01 23.18
C MET A 1008 52.11 -1.31 22.03
N LEU A 1009 51.63 -0.16 21.56
CA LEU A 1009 52.20 0.54 20.41
C LEU A 1009 53.46 1.35 20.72
N SER A 1010 53.70 1.69 21.99
CA SER A 1010 54.98 2.28 22.42
C SER A 1010 56.15 1.27 22.32
N ASP A 1011 55.90 -0.03 22.10
CA ASP A 1011 56.93 -1.01 21.75
C ASP A 1011 57.09 -1.09 20.21
N ALA A 1012 58.25 -0.69 19.72
CA ALA A 1012 58.59 -0.66 18.30
C ALA A 1012 58.44 -2.04 17.61
N GLU A 1013 58.67 -3.15 18.32
CA GLU A 1013 58.47 -4.50 17.77
C GLU A 1013 56.99 -4.79 17.52
N GLN A 1014 56.12 -4.36 18.43
CA GLN A 1014 54.68 -4.58 18.27
C GLN A 1014 54.10 -3.65 17.20
N MET A 1015 54.63 -2.43 17.09
CA MET A 1015 54.30 -1.53 15.98
C MET A 1015 54.73 -2.11 14.63
N ASP A 1016 55.94 -2.69 14.53
CA ASP A 1016 56.42 -3.41 13.33
C ASP A 1016 55.43 -4.51 12.92
N ILE A 1017 54.95 -5.32 13.87
CA ILE A 1017 53.99 -6.38 13.61
C ILE A 1017 52.67 -5.83 13.05
N LEU A 1018 52.08 -4.81 13.69
CA LEU A 1018 50.82 -4.21 13.22
C LEU A 1018 50.95 -3.69 11.78
N MET A 1019 52.03 -2.96 11.51
CA MET A 1019 52.32 -2.40 10.18
C MET A 1019 52.56 -3.50 9.16
N ARG A 1020 53.37 -4.50 9.50
CA ARG A 1020 53.68 -5.63 8.62
C ARG A 1020 52.43 -6.42 8.26
N SER A 1021 51.57 -6.76 9.23
CA SER A 1021 50.29 -7.42 8.97
C SER A 1021 49.39 -6.58 8.06
N SER A 1022 49.36 -5.26 8.23
CA SER A 1022 48.56 -4.35 7.40
C SER A 1022 49.05 -4.29 5.95
N ILE A 1023 50.37 -4.24 5.75
CA ILE A 1023 51.01 -4.29 4.42
C ILE A 1023 50.69 -5.61 3.72
N ILE A 1024 50.78 -6.73 4.43
CA ILE A 1024 50.47 -8.07 3.88
C ILE A 1024 49.03 -8.12 3.36
N ILE A 1025 48.05 -7.73 4.18
CA ILE A 1025 46.63 -7.74 3.78
C ILE A 1025 46.41 -6.87 2.54
N GLN A 1026 47.04 -5.69 2.48
CA GLN A 1026 46.91 -4.80 1.32
C GLN A 1026 47.50 -5.42 0.06
N ASN A 1027 48.70 -6.00 0.14
CA ASN A 1027 49.34 -6.64 -1.02
C ASN A 1027 48.52 -7.83 -1.54
N LEU A 1028 47.87 -8.56 -0.65
CA LEU A 1028 47.04 -9.72 -1.01
C LEU A 1028 45.60 -9.36 -1.40
N SER A 1029 45.15 -8.12 -1.16
CA SER A 1029 43.74 -7.71 -1.33
C SER A 1029 43.18 -7.96 -2.73
N HIS A 1030 44.00 -7.88 -3.78
CA HIS A 1030 43.60 -8.16 -5.16
C HIS A 1030 43.50 -9.67 -5.47
N GLY A 1031 44.24 -10.51 -4.74
CA GLY A 1031 44.31 -11.96 -4.96
C GLY A 1031 43.28 -12.78 -4.16
N VAL A 1032 42.74 -12.23 -3.06
CA VAL A 1032 41.77 -12.93 -2.18
C VAL A 1032 40.37 -13.07 -2.79
N GLY A 1033 40.02 -12.27 -3.81
CA GLY A 1033 38.67 -12.25 -4.38
C GLY A 1033 37.61 -11.69 -3.41
N LYS A 1034 36.33 -11.83 -3.75
CA LYS A 1034 35.21 -11.43 -2.86
C LYS A 1034 34.85 -12.58 -1.92
N CYS A 1035 35.36 -12.54 -0.69
CA CYS A 1035 34.92 -13.44 0.38
C CYS A 1035 33.77 -12.79 1.17
N THR A 1036 32.63 -13.48 1.26
CA THR A 1036 31.42 -13.01 1.97
C THR A 1036 31.13 -13.81 3.24
N GLU A 1037 32.06 -14.68 3.64
CA GLU A 1037 31.96 -15.46 4.88
C GLU A 1037 31.89 -14.53 6.11
N PRO A 1038 30.91 -14.70 7.02
CA PRO A 1038 30.72 -13.83 8.17
C PRO A 1038 31.99 -13.64 9.02
N PHE A 1039 32.76 -14.72 9.20
CA PHE A 1039 34.02 -14.71 9.93
C PHE A 1039 35.05 -13.76 9.31
N HIS A 1040 35.20 -13.78 7.98
CA HIS A 1040 36.15 -12.91 7.27
C HIS A 1040 35.68 -11.45 7.24
N THR A 1041 34.38 -11.21 7.02
CA THR A 1041 33.81 -9.86 7.00
C THR A 1041 33.95 -9.16 8.36
N ASN A 1042 33.72 -9.88 9.46
CA ASN A 1042 33.93 -9.35 10.81
C ASN A 1042 35.39 -8.91 11.04
N LEU A 1043 36.35 -9.76 10.68
CA LEU A 1043 37.78 -9.46 10.80
C LEU A 1043 38.19 -8.22 9.98
N LEU A 1044 37.65 -8.04 8.77
CA LEU A 1044 37.92 -6.86 7.95
C LEU A 1044 37.44 -5.55 8.59
N LEU A 1045 36.24 -5.54 9.17
CA LEU A 1045 35.70 -4.37 9.86
C LEU A 1045 36.44 -4.10 11.18
N GLN A 1046 36.76 -5.15 11.93
CA GLN A 1046 37.59 -5.06 13.12
C GLN A 1046 38.97 -4.44 12.81
N LYS A 1047 39.60 -4.85 11.70
CA LYS A 1047 40.86 -4.25 11.22
C LYS A 1047 40.72 -2.74 11.07
N GLN A 1048 39.66 -2.26 10.41
CA GLN A 1048 39.47 -0.81 10.19
C GLN A 1048 39.33 -0.06 11.52
N ARG A 1049 38.57 -0.61 12.47
CA ARG A 1049 38.41 -0.06 13.82
C ARG A 1049 39.75 0.03 14.56
N VAL A 1050 40.53 -1.05 14.56
CA VAL A 1050 41.86 -1.11 15.20
C VAL A 1050 42.82 -0.10 14.57
N LEU A 1051 42.86 -0.03 13.24
CA LEU A 1051 43.73 0.90 12.52
C LEU A 1051 43.34 2.36 12.79
N TYR A 1052 42.04 2.68 12.86
CA TYR A 1052 41.59 4.01 13.25
C TYR A 1052 42.07 4.40 14.66
N LYS A 1053 41.87 3.52 15.65
CA LYS A 1053 42.34 3.76 17.03
C LYS A 1053 43.86 3.88 17.11
N SER A 1054 44.58 3.05 16.35
CA SER A 1054 46.04 3.03 16.34
C SER A 1054 46.62 4.28 15.67
N HIS A 1055 45.97 4.80 14.62
CA HIS A 1055 46.45 5.95 13.85
C HIS A 1055 46.69 7.18 14.72
N GLU A 1056 45.73 7.54 15.59
CA GLU A 1056 45.90 8.71 16.46
C GLU A 1056 47.06 8.53 17.45
N LEU A 1057 47.21 7.31 18.00
CA LEU A 1057 48.28 6.99 18.94
C LEU A 1057 49.66 7.03 18.26
N ILE A 1058 49.80 6.41 17.10
CA ILE A 1058 51.05 6.37 16.33
C ILE A 1058 51.52 7.77 15.96
N LEU A 1059 50.61 8.68 15.58
CA LEU A 1059 50.96 10.07 15.27
C LEU A 1059 51.42 10.89 16.49
N THR A 1060 51.14 10.42 17.70
CA THR A 1060 51.58 11.07 18.95
C THR A 1060 52.89 10.52 19.50
N GLU A 1061 53.43 9.44 18.95
CA GLU A 1061 54.71 8.84 19.36
C GLU A 1061 55.92 9.64 18.86
N THR A 1062 57.09 9.38 19.44
CA THR A 1062 58.32 10.09 19.06
C THR A 1062 58.78 9.70 17.65
N LEU A 1063 59.41 10.64 16.93
CA LEU A 1063 59.89 10.42 15.56
C LEU A 1063 60.88 9.23 15.50
N ASP A 1064 61.68 9.03 16.54
CA ASP A 1064 62.65 7.93 16.63
C ASP A 1064 61.97 6.56 16.79
N GLU A 1065 60.94 6.45 17.62
CA GLU A 1065 60.18 5.20 17.80
C GLU A 1065 59.33 4.86 16.57
N LEU A 1066 58.70 5.88 15.96
CA LEU A 1066 58.04 5.79 14.66
C LEU A 1066 59.00 5.24 13.61
N ASN A 1067 60.19 5.80 13.50
CA ASN A 1067 61.21 5.36 12.55
C ASN A 1067 61.64 3.91 12.81
N GLN A 1068 61.80 3.48 14.07
CA GLN A 1068 62.20 2.11 14.37
C GLN A 1068 61.13 1.08 13.98
N GLY A 1069 59.86 1.33 14.31
CA GLY A 1069 58.76 0.42 13.99
C GLY A 1069 58.41 0.41 12.50
N LEU A 1070 58.15 1.58 11.90
CA LEU A 1070 57.73 1.70 10.49
C LEU A 1070 58.84 1.30 9.50
N ASN A 1071 60.08 1.76 9.70
CA ASN A 1071 61.15 1.46 8.75
C ASN A 1071 61.47 -0.02 8.72
N SER A 1072 61.42 -0.70 9.88
CA SER A 1072 61.59 -2.16 9.96
C SER A 1072 60.52 -2.88 9.12
N ALA A 1073 59.25 -2.52 9.28
CA ALA A 1073 58.14 -3.18 8.59
C ALA A 1073 58.21 -2.97 7.07
N VAL A 1074 58.49 -1.73 6.64
CA VAL A 1074 58.65 -1.37 5.23
C VAL A 1074 59.86 -2.07 4.64
N LYS A 1075 61.01 -2.12 5.33
CA LYS A 1075 62.22 -2.78 4.84
C LYS A 1075 62.03 -4.27 4.61
N LYS A 1076 61.26 -4.95 5.47
CA LYS A 1076 60.93 -6.37 5.30
C LYS A 1076 59.98 -6.60 4.11
N ALA A 1077 59.04 -5.69 3.86
CA ALA A 1077 58.11 -5.79 2.73
C ALA A 1077 58.74 -5.36 1.39
N LEU A 1078 59.69 -4.42 1.42
CA LEU A 1078 60.40 -3.84 0.28
C LEU A 1078 61.91 -3.90 0.55
N PRO A 1079 62.60 -5.00 0.19
CA PRO A 1079 64.03 -5.20 0.48
C PRO A 1079 64.96 -4.13 -0.11
N ILE A 1080 64.46 -3.36 -1.09
CA ILE A 1080 65.18 -2.26 -1.78
C ILE A 1080 65.23 -0.99 -0.91
N TYR A 1081 64.44 -0.90 0.15
CA TYR A 1081 64.41 0.25 1.05
C TYR A 1081 65.59 0.21 2.06
N ASP A 1082 66.43 1.26 2.07
CA ASP A 1082 67.66 1.29 2.89
C ASP A 1082 67.52 2.02 4.24
N GLY A 1083 66.47 2.84 4.40
CA GLY A 1083 66.15 3.56 5.65
C GLY A 1083 67.16 4.61 6.11
N LYS A 1084 68.15 5.01 5.30
CA LYS A 1084 69.27 5.89 5.73
C LYS A 1084 69.20 7.34 5.21
N ASP A 1085 68.26 7.66 4.33
CA ASP A 1085 68.11 9.00 3.74
C ASP A 1085 66.79 9.68 4.18
N GLU A 1086 66.86 10.59 5.16
CA GLU A 1086 65.71 11.20 5.86
C GLU A 1086 64.74 11.98 4.95
N HIS A 1087 65.18 12.40 3.76
CA HIS A 1087 64.37 13.24 2.87
C HIS A 1087 64.06 12.65 1.48
N PHE A 1088 64.78 11.63 1.03
CA PHE A 1088 64.66 11.13 -0.34
C PHE A 1088 63.86 9.81 -0.45
N ASN A 1089 63.85 8.99 0.61
CA ASN A 1089 63.35 7.61 0.53
C ASN A 1089 61.87 7.44 0.90
N TRP A 1090 61.31 8.25 1.81
CA TRP A 1090 59.87 8.22 2.10
C TRP A 1090 59.03 8.62 0.88
N ARG A 1091 59.51 9.55 0.05
CA ARG A 1091 58.81 9.95 -1.19
C ARG A 1091 58.71 8.81 -2.21
N ILE A 1092 59.76 8.01 -2.39
CA ILE A 1092 59.79 6.90 -3.36
C ILE A 1092 58.99 5.70 -2.84
N VAL A 1093 59.10 5.40 -1.55
CA VAL A 1093 58.29 4.36 -0.88
C VAL A 1093 56.82 4.72 -0.95
N VAL A 1094 56.45 5.95 -0.64
CA VAL A 1094 55.08 6.44 -0.70
C VAL A 1094 54.59 6.53 -2.15
N GLN A 1095 55.41 6.94 -3.12
CA GLN A 1095 55.03 6.93 -4.56
C GLN A 1095 54.80 5.51 -5.10
N ARG A 1096 55.62 4.52 -4.74
CA ARG A 1096 55.42 3.12 -5.18
C ARG A 1096 54.32 2.41 -4.39
N LEU A 1097 54.14 2.71 -3.10
CA LEU A 1097 52.97 2.28 -2.32
C LEU A 1097 51.68 2.95 -2.82
N ALA A 1098 51.73 4.18 -3.34
CA ALA A 1098 50.58 4.87 -3.95
C ALA A 1098 50.20 4.33 -5.32
N ALA A 1099 51.19 3.90 -6.12
CA ALA A 1099 50.95 3.20 -7.38
C ALA A 1099 50.33 1.80 -7.17
N ILE A 1100 50.44 1.24 -5.95
CA ILE A 1100 49.96 -0.10 -5.56
C ILE A 1100 48.77 -0.04 -4.57
N SER A 1101 48.39 1.12 -4.02
CA SER A 1101 47.37 1.17 -2.96
C SER A 1101 46.43 2.37 -3.01
N SER A 1102 45.14 2.08 -2.84
CA SER A 1102 44.11 3.06 -2.48
C SER A 1102 43.81 3.10 -0.98
N SER A 1103 44.70 2.50 -0.16
CA SER A 1103 44.47 2.31 1.28
C SER A 1103 45.67 2.72 2.16
N PHE A 1104 46.83 3.04 1.59
CA PHE A 1104 47.88 3.76 2.33
C PHE A 1104 47.71 5.26 2.14
N VAL A 1105 46.80 5.80 2.94
CA VAL A 1105 46.98 7.11 3.55
C VAL A 1105 46.78 6.89 5.04
N ILE A 1106 47.89 6.69 5.71
CA ILE A 1106 48.04 7.02 7.13
C ILE A 1106 48.47 8.48 7.15
#